data_AF-A0A8J4SLN4-F1
#
_entry.id   AF-A0A8J4SLN4-F1
#
_cell.length_a   1.000
_cell.length_b   1.000
_cell.length_c   1.000
_cell.angle_alpha   90.00
_cell.angle_beta   90.00
_cell.angle_gamma   90.00
#
_symmetry.space_group_name_H-M   'P 1'
#
loop_
_entity.id
_entity.type
_entity.pdbx_description
1 polymer ?
#
loop_
_entity_poly.entity_id
_entity_poly.type
_entity_poly.pdbx_seq_one_letter_code
_entity_poly.pdbx_strand_id
1 'polypeptide(L)'
;MQDVIEVLHPFERYRYLWANSREVELSEFLHGGPMVMDYELTIRKYEAEIQSVLNEPDLCRCSPLAVYTDKLKTALLVELDEWKLLYGRACSQYHRRQMYEIIDQIEKYEKLFNRPIKDLDDIRIAMKALKNFQDQEVNVDLQLGPIEESYALLTKYQMPVDKCDLDKADMLRYSWEKLCQHARVTQDYLISIQPNYRDELMESVSQLNEDCTAFYEDYNTVGPVSSGISPREASDRLIIFQNRFDYLYRRFVTCTAGEELFGLPVTEYPQLHEIRKELTLLQKLYQLYNSVLNKTAGYYDIPWAEVKIESISAELQELQNRCLKLPKALRGYQAYEDLRQKLADFNELMPLLELMTNPAMRPRHWARLEEVTKHPFQVDSQGFMLRNIMEAPLLKHKEDVEDICISAIKERDIENKLKAIKLDWSAQEFKFVTFKNRGELLLRGDHTTELISLMEDSLMVLSSLLSNRYNGPFRKDIQNMINRISNSNEIIEQWLVLQNLWIYLEAVFVGGDIARQLPREAKRFSSVDKSWQRIMQRAHETTNVINCCMGDDLLGQLLTHCMEQLEMCQKSLTGYLEKKRLLFPRFFFVSDPTLLEILGQSSNPQTIQAHLLSVFDNIKTVKFHEKQQDSILACYSREGEILELERPVKTEGHIEVWLTVLLKEAQHSLHEVIHIAYSTIMREEFELLDFLTTYPAQVGILGIQFIWTRDATNALKNARQDRKIMQHTDTSFVRMLTTLIKQTTQNLTPVERTKYETLITVHLHQKDIFTAMVSEAAVDSNVTNICKPDISIQAFPYG
;
A
#
# COMPACT_ATOMS: atom_id res chain seq x y z
N MET A 1 82.76 40.22 16.27
CA MET A 1 81.39 39.91 16.71
C MET A 1 81.32 39.77 18.23
N GLN A 2 82.25 39.04 18.86
CA GLN A 2 82.32 38.89 20.32
C GLN A 2 82.42 40.23 21.07
N ASP A 3 83.26 41.16 20.60
CA ASP A 3 83.42 42.48 21.25
C ASP A 3 82.16 43.36 21.20
N VAL A 4 81.30 43.18 20.19
CA VAL A 4 80.01 43.89 20.10
C VAL A 4 78.98 43.27 21.06
N ILE A 5 79.07 41.96 21.32
CA ILE A 5 78.22 41.26 22.29
C ILE A 5 78.61 41.66 23.72
N GLU A 6 79.90 41.79 24.04
CA GLU A 6 80.37 42.25 25.36
C GLU A 6 79.89 43.67 25.70
N VAL A 7 79.82 44.55 24.70
CA VAL A 7 79.33 45.93 24.87
C VAL A 7 77.81 46.00 25.04
N LEU A 8 77.06 45.03 24.52
CA LEU A 8 75.61 44.93 24.72
C LEU A 8 75.22 44.14 25.97
N HIS A 9 76.15 43.40 26.58
CA HIS A 9 75.92 42.59 27.79
C HIS A 9 75.32 43.38 28.98
N PRO A 10 75.67 44.65 29.25
CA PRO A 10 75.00 45.44 30.29
C PRO A 10 73.51 45.65 30.02
N PHE A 11 73.11 45.75 28.74
CA PHE A 11 71.71 45.93 28.35
C PHE A 11 70.89 44.64 28.44
N GLU A 12 71.53 43.46 28.52
CA GLU A 12 70.82 42.20 28.80
C GLU A 12 70.12 42.21 30.16
N ARG A 13 70.57 43.03 31.13
CA ARG A 13 69.89 43.20 32.41
C ARG A 13 68.45 43.72 32.25
N TYR A 14 68.19 44.50 31.21
CA TYR A 14 66.87 45.06 30.92
C TYR A 14 66.00 44.13 30.07
N ARG A 15 66.49 42.93 29.72
CA ARG A 15 65.79 41.96 28.86
C ARG A 15 64.38 41.62 29.33
N TYR A 16 64.14 41.62 30.63
CA TYR A 16 62.83 41.32 31.19
C TYR A 16 61.74 42.33 30.72
N LEU A 17 62.11 43.58 30.40
CA LEU A 17 61.16 44.61 29.96
C LEU A 17 60.43 44.26 28.65
N TRP A 18 61.07 43.48 27.77
CA TRP A 18 60.49 43.04 26.49
C TRP A 18 60.32 41.52 26.36
N ALA A 19 60.95 40.72 27.24
CA ALA A 19 60.80 39.27 27.25
C ALA A 19 59.49 38.81 27.92
N ASN A 20 58.98 39.59 28.87
CA ASN A 20 57.73 39.31 29.57
C ASN A 20 56.59 40.15 28.99
N SER A 21 55.38 39.58 28.93
CA SER A 21 54.19 40.35 28.60
C SER A 21 53.76 41.22 29.79
N ARG A 22 53.56 42.51 29.54
CA ARG A 22 53.06 43.48 30.54
C ARG A 22 51.79 43.04 31.25
N GLU A 23 50.90 42.39 30.51
CA GLU A 23 49.61 41.95 31.03
C GLU A 23 49.76 40.78 32.00
N VAL A 24 50.70 39.86 31.73
CA VAL A 24 50.93 38.67 32.56
C VAL A 24 51.54 39.07 33.89
N GLU A 25 52.58 39.91 33.88
CA GLU A 25 53.27 40.35 35.11
C GLU A 25 52.39 41.26 35.97
N LEU A 26 51.57 42.11 35.34
CA LEU A 26 50.54 42.86 36.06
C LEU A 26 49.48 41.94 36.67
N SER A 27 49.05 40.91 35.95
CA SER A 27 48.04 39.98 36.46
C SER A 27 48.54 39.16 37.65
N GLU A 28 49.80 38.74 37.64
CA GLU A 28 50.46 38.06 38.78
C GLU A 28 50.58 39.00 39.98
N PHE A 29 50.97 40.25 39.75
CA PHE A 29 51.03 41.27 40.80
C PHE A 29 49.66 41.53 41.43
N LEU A 30 48.61 41.66 40.62
CA LEU A 30 47.24 41.84 41.10
C LEU A 30 46.71 40.59 41.83
N HIS A 31 47.11 39.38 41.43
CA HIS A 31 46.75 38.14 42.13
C HIS A 31 47.30 38.07 43.56
N GLY A 32 48.42 38.76 43.83
CA GLY A 32 49.04 38.85 45.14
C GLY A 32 48.29 39.71 46.17
N GLY A 33 47.23 40.44 45.76
CA GLY A 33 46.50 41.36 46.63
C GLY A 33 47.36 42.52 47.13
N PRO A 34 47.96 43.34 46.23
CA PRO A 34 48.97 44.32 46.60
C PRO A 34 48.41 45.45 47.45
N MET A 35 49.11 45.81 48.52
CA MET A 35 48.80 47.00 49.31
C MET A 35 49.29 48.26 48.59
N VAL A 36 48.79 49.44 49.00
CA VAL A 36 49.23 50.74 48.46
C VAL A 36 50.77 50.88 48.51
N MET A 37 51.41 50.34 49.56
CA MET A 37 52.86 50.29 49.70
C MET A 37 53.57 49.47 48.61
N ASP A 38 52.97 48.37 48.14
CA ASP A 38 53.55 47.53 47.08
C ASP A 38 53.53 48.26 45.73
N TYR A 39 52.48 49.03 45.47
CA TYR A 39 52.44 49.96 44.33
C TYR A 39 53.50 51.05 44.46
N GLU A 40 53.71 51.63 45.65
CA GLU A 40 54.77 52.63 45.84
C GLU A 40 56.18 52.04 45.61
N LEU A 41 56.44 50.82 46.10
CA LEU A 41 57.72 50.14 45.92
C LEU A 41 58.01 49.81 44.46
N THR A 42 57.01 49.31 43.72
CA THR A 42 57.14 49.01 42.28
C THR A 42 57.34 50.28 41.46
N ILE A 43 56.59 51.36 41.74
CA ILE A 43 56.78 52.66 41.08
C ILE A 43 58.19 53.21 41.37
N ARG A 44 58.67 53.14 42.62
CA ARG A 44 60.04 53.55 42.98
C ARG A 44 61.12 52.72 42.29
N LYS A 45 60.90 51.41 42.12
CA LYS A 45 61.83 50.52 41.41
C LYS A 45 62.01 50.98 39.96
N TYR A 46 60.92 51.20 39.23
CA TYR A 46 61.00 51.68 37.84
C TYR A 46 61.58 53.09 37.74
N GLU A 47 61.28 53.99 38.68
CA GLU A 47 61.91 55.32 38.75
C GLU A 47 63.45 55.21 38.90
N ALA A 48 63.93 54.31 39.76
CA ALA A 48 65.35 54.07 39.95
C ALA A 48 66.02 53.46 38.70
N GLU A 49 65.32 52.57 37.99
CA GLU A 49 65.80 51.98 36.74
C GLU A 49 65.82 53.00 35.59
N ILE A 50 64.83 53.91 35.51
CA ILE A 50 64.83 55.04 34.58
C ILE A 50 66.09 55.89 34.79
N GLN A 51 66.44 56.20 36.05
CA GLN A 51 67.67 56.93 36.38
C GLN A 51 68.93 56.13 36.01
N SER A 52 68.93 54.80 36.19
CA SER A 52 70.04 53.93 35.80
C SER A 52 70.26 53.93 34.27
N VAL A 53 69.19 53.83 33.47
CA VAL A 53 69.27 53.87 32.00
C VAL A 53 69.76 55.23 31.51
N LEU A 54 69.34 56.34 32.15
CA LEU A 54 69.83 57.68 31.84
C LEU A 54 71.35 57.84 32.01
N ASN A 55 71.94 57.12 32.95
CA ASN A 55 73.38 57.18 33.25
C ASN A 55 74.25 56.33 32.29
N GLU A 56 73.68 55.44 31.49
CA GLU A 56 74.43 54.63 30.52
C GLU A 56 74.94 55.46 29.33
N PRO A 57 76.15 55.20 28.80
CA PRO A 57 76.75 55.99 27.73
C PRO A 57 76.03 55.80 26.37
N ASP A 58 75.84 56.91 25.65
CA ASP A 58 75.10 56.94 24.36
C ASP A 58 75.91 56.39 23.16
N LEU A 59 77.21 56.16 23.35
CA LEU A 59 78.14 55.72 22.31
C LEU A 59 79.19 54.76 22.89
N CYS A 60 79.20 53.52 22.42
CA CYS A 60 80.19 52.52 22.81
C CYS A 60 81.15 52.20 21.64
N ARG A 61 82.45 52.43 21.82
CA ARG A 61 83.48 52.23 20.78
C ARG A 61 84.01 50.78 20.82
N CYS A 62 83.73 50.00 19.77
CA CYS A 62 84.19 48.61 19.58
C CYS A 62 85.11 48.54 18.34
N SER A 63 86.38 48.93 18.44
CA SER A 63 87.29 49.05 17.27
C SER A 63 87.26 47.81 16.36
N PRO A 64 86.97 47.92 15.04
CA PRO A 64 86.89 49.11 14.18
C PRO A 64 85.49 49.77 14.03
N LEU A 65 84.49 49.38 14.83
CA LEU A 65 83.11 49.87 14.80
C LEU A 65 82.78 50.79 16.00
N ALA A 66 81.81 51.68 15.85
CA ALA A 66 81.21 52.42 16.96
C ALA A 66 79.71 52.13 16.98
N VAL A 67 79.18 51.72 18.15
CA VAL A 67 77.78 51.37 18.34
C VAL A 67 77.07 52.54 19.02
N TYR A 68 76.09 53.13 18.35
CA TYR A 68 75.21 54.14 18.91
C TYR A 68 74.06 53.46 19.66
N THR A 69 73.94 53.76 20.95
CA THR A 69 72.92 53.17 21.86
C THR A 69 71.80 54.16 22.18
N ASP A 70 71.84 55.38 21.64
CA ASP A 70 70.85 56.46 21.81
C ASP A 70 69.41 56.02 21.56
N LYS A 71 69.16 55.32 20.45
CA LYS A 71 67.82 54.81 20.10
C LYS A 71 67.36 53.71 21.04
N LEU A 72 68.27 52.83 21.47
CA LEU A 72 67.98 51.77 22.43
C LEU A 72 67.65 52.37 23.80
N LYS A 73 68.44 53.35 24.27
CA LYS A 73 68.22 54.07 25.51
C LYS A 73 66.88 54.80 25.51
N THR A 74 66.56 55.51 24.43
CA THR A 74 65.26 56.19 24.28
C THR A 74 64.11 55.18 24.32
N ALA A 75 64.23 54.05 23.62
CA ALA A 75 63.22 52.99 23.66
C ALA A 75 63.06 52.38 25.07
N LEU A 76 64.16 52.12 25.78
CA LEU A 76 64.13 51.61 27.16
C LEU A 76 63.49 52.59 28.14
N LEU A 77 63.74 53.90 27.98
CA LEU A 77 63.11 54.93 28.82
C LEU A 77 61.60 55.01 28.57
N VAL A 78 61.16 54.93 27.31
CA VAL A 78 59.73 54.87 26.96
C VAL A 78 59.10 53.61 27.54
N GLU A 79 59.75 52.45 27.40
CA GLU A 79 59.26 51.19 27.97
C GLU A 79 59.13 51.26 29.49
N LEU A 80 60.15 51.73 30.20
CA LEU A 80 60.14 51.87 31.66
C LEU A 80 59.07 52.86 32.16
N ASP A 81 58.88 53.98 31.47
CA ASP A 81 57.83 54.95 31.79
C ASP A 81 56.44 54.35 31.53
N GLU A 82 56.26 53.56 30.48
CA GLU A 82 55.02 52.84 30.21
C GLU A 82 54.72 51.77 31.28
N TRP A 83 55.73 51.05 31.78
CA TRP A 83 55.58 50.12 32.90
C TRP A 83 55.18 50.84 34.19
N LYS A 84 55.85 51.94 34.54
CA LYS A 84 55.48 52.80 35.67
C LYS A 84 54.04 53.32 35.54
N LEU A 85 53.66 53.78 34.34
CA LEU A 85 52.33 54.28 34.03
C LEU A 85 51.25 53.21 34.17
N LEU A 86 51.57 51.99 33.76
CA LEU A 86 50.68 50.84 33.83
C LEU A 86 50.36 50.44 35.28
N TYR A 87 51.35 50.38 36.18
CA TYR A 87 51.11 50.13 37.60
C TYR A 87 50.35 51.27 38.29
N GLY A 88 50.65 52.53 37.94
CA GLY A 88 49.90 53.68 38.45
C GLY A 88 48.43 53.69 37.99
N ARG A 89 48.15 53.35 36.72
CA ARG A 89 46.77 53.19 36.21
C ARG A 89 46.05 52.04 36.89
N ALA A 90 46.71 50.91 37.12
CA ALA A 90 46.13 49.77 37.82
C ALA A 90 45.75 50.13 39.27
N CYS A 91 46.64 50.84 39.99
CA CYS A 91 46.36 51.34 41.34
C CYS A 91 45.15 52.29 41.36
N SER A 92 45.10 53.24 40.42
CA SER A 92 43.99 54.19 40.26
C SER A 92 42.66 53.48 39.98
N GLN A 93 42.65 52.53 39.04
CA GLN A 93 41.43 51.81 38.67
C GLN A 93 40.88 50.95 39.82
N TYR A 94 41.77 50.31 40.59
CA TYR A 94 41.39 49.48 41.73
C TYR A 94 40.72 50.31 42.84
N HIS A 95 41.38 51.37 43.31
CA HIS A 95 40.85 52.21 44.38
C HIS A 95 39.68 53.09 43.92
N ARG A 96 39.62 53.48 42.64
CA ARG A 96 38.46 54.13 42.04
C ARG A 96 37.22 53.25 42.17
N ARG A 97 37.32 51.96 41.85
CA ARG A 97 36.19 51.03 41.97
C ARG A 97 35.70 50.93 43.42
N GLN A 98 36.62 50.76 44.37
CA GLN A 98 36.26 50.71 45.80
C GLN A 98 35.60 52.00 46.28
N MET A 99 36.11 53.16 45.86
CA MET A 99 35.52 54.45 46.17
C MET A 99 34.07 54.56 45.68
N TYR A 100 33.78 54.21 44.42
CA TYR A 100 32.41 54.28 43.90
C TYR A 100 31.47 53.27 44.59
N GLU A 101 31.97 52.07 44.96
CA GLU A 101 31.19 51.10 45.73
C GLU A 101 30.79 51.65 47.11
N ILE A 102 31.67 52.40 47.79
CA ILE A 102 31.35 53.07 49.05
C ILE A 102 30.35 54.21 48.85
N ILE A 103 30.50 55.03 47.80
CA ILE A 103 29.56 56.13 47.49
C ILE A 103 28.15 55.58 47.25
N ASP A 104 28.01 54.50 46.47
CA ASP A 104 26.70 53.87 46.22
C ASP A 104 26.06 53.32 47.51
N GLN A 105 26.87 52.76 48.41
CA GLN A 105 26.40 52.33 49.73
C GLN A 105 25.91 53.53 50.56
N ILE A 106 26.64 54.64 50.54
CA ILE A 106 26.26 55.86 51.25
C ILE A 106 24.91 56.36 50.76
N GLU A 107 24.71 56.49 49.44
CA GLU A 107 23.44 56.95 48.88
C GLU A 107 22.27 56.00 49.20
N LYS A 108 22.51 54.68 49.19
CA LYS A 108 21.48 53.68 49.50
C LYS A 108 20.99 53.83 50.95
N TYR A 109 21.91 53.92 51.91
CA TYR A 109 21.54 54.05 53.32
C TYR A 109 20.97 55.44 53.62
N GLU A 110 21.45 56.50 52.98
CA GLU A 110 20.88 57.84 53.12
C GLU A 110 19.41 57.89 52.65
N LYS A 111 19.05 57.18 51.56
CA LYS A 111 17.64 57.03 51.13
C LYS A 111 16.78 56.24 52.13
N LEU A 112 17.34 55.21 52.75
CA LEU A 112 16.62 54.38 53.71
C LEU A 112 16.37 55.12 55.04
N PHE A 113 17.36 55.86 55.54
CA PHE A 113 17.21 56.63 56.79
C PHE A 113 16.33 57.88 56.60
N ASN A 114 16.25 58.45 55.40
CA ASN A 114 15.33 59.55 55.10
C ASN A 114 13.85 59.13 54.95
N ARG A 115 13.52 57.82 54.96
CA ARG A 115 12.14 57.35 54.81
C ARG A 115 11.34 57.63 56.08
N PRO A 116 10.19 58.34 56.01
CA PRO A 116 9.37 58.60 57.19
C PRO A 116 8.71 57.31 57.70
N ILE A 117 8.74 57.10 59.02
CA ILE A 117 8.14 55.94 59.67
C ILE A 117 6.66 56.21 59.96
N LYS A 118 5.76 55.45 59.32
CA LYS A 118 4.31 55.58 59.50
C LYS A 118 3.63 54.32 60.05
N ASP A 119 4.21 53.15 59.78
CA ASP A 119 3.66 51.87 60.19
C ASP A 119 4.73 50.87 60.67
N LEU A 120 4.28 49.71 61.14
CA LEU A 120 5.14 48.61 61.58
C LEU A 120 6.08 48.10 60.48
N ASP A 121 5.71 48.24 59.20
CA ASP A 121 6.57 47.81 58.08
C ASP A 121 7.72 48.79 57.84
N ASP A 122 7.48 50.09 58.00
CA ASP A 122 8.52 51.12 57.98
C ASP A 122 9.52 50.92 59.13
N ILE A 123 9.05 50.56 60.34
CA ILE A 123 9.92 50.21 61.48
C ILE A 123 10.80 49.00 61.13
N ARG A 124 10.22 47.96 60.52
CA ARG A 124 10.96 46.77 60.07
C ARG A 124 12.06 47.11 59.07
N ILE A 125 11.75 47.96 58.10
CA ILE A 125 12.70 48.38 57.07
C ILE A 125 13.83 49.20 57.69
N ALA A 126 13.52 50.12 58.60
CA ALA A 126 14.51 50.97 59.28
C ALA A 126 15.43 50.16 60.22
N MET A 127 14.88 49.24 61.03
CA MET A 127 15.69 48.38 61.91
C MET A 127 16.60 47.42 61.13
N LYS A 128 16.10 46.84 60.03
CA LYS A 128 16.91 46.00 59.15
C LYS A 128 18.01 46.80 58.46
N ALA A 129 17.73 48.03 58.04
CA ALA A 129 18.72 48.93 57.47
C ALA A 129 19.81 49.30 58.48
N LEU A 130 19.44 49.61 59.73
CA LEU A 130 20.40 49.91 60.81
C LEU A 130 21.29 48.71 61.15
N LYS A 131 20.73 47.50 61.26
CA LYS A 131 21.50 46.29 61.53
C LYS A 131 22.52 46.01 60.42
N ASN A 132 22.07 46.05 59.16
CA ASN A 132 22.96 45.85 58.02
C ASN A 132 24.02 46.95 57.91
N PHE A 133 23.68 48.19 58.29
CA PHE A 133 24.62 49.31 58.34
C PHE A 133 25.70 49.08 59.40
N GLN A 134 25.32 48.66 60.62
CA GLN A 134 26.27 48.33 61.70
C GLN A 134 27.23 47.19 61.31
N ASP A 135 26.73 46.15 60.64
CA ASP A 135 27.56 45.04 60.16
C ASP A 135 28.59 45.48 59.11
N GLN A 136 28.27 46.53 58.33
CA GLN A 136 29.12 47.06 57.27
C GLN A 136 30.02 48.21 57.74
N GLU A 137 29.72 48.84 58.88
CA GLU A 137 30.36 50.07 59.34
C GLU A 137 31.87 49.92 59.46
N VAL A 138 32.31 48.82 60.10
CA VAL A 138 33.72 48.49 60.31
C VAL A 138 34.45 48.21 58.99
N ASN A 139 33.78 47.58 58.03
CA ASN A 139 34.40 47.22 56.76
C ASN A 139 34.66 48.45 55.90
N VAL A 140 33.68 49.35 55.81
CA VAL A 140 33.81 50.60 55.04
C VAL A 140 34.90 51.48 55.64
N ASP A 141 34.94 51.63 56.97
CA ASP A 141 35.98 52.42 57.66
C ASP A 141 37.40 51.90 57.35
N LEU A 142 37.60 50.58 57.28
CA LEU A 142 38.88 49.97 56.93
C LEU A 142 39.30 50.25 55.48
N GLN A 143 38.34 50.45 54.56
CA GLN A 143 38.62 50.71 53.15
C GLN A 143 38.91 52.17 52.82
N LEU A 144 38.43 53.12 53.65
CA LEU A 144 38.64 54.55 53.43
C LEU A 144 40.12 54.94 53.43
N GLY A 145 40.90 54.44 54.40
CA GLY A 145 42.32 54.76 54.55
C GLY A 145 43.16 54.41 53.31
N PRO A 146 43.12 53.16 52.80
CA PRO A 146 43.82 52.78 51.58
C PRO A 146 43.44 53.61 50.35
N ILE A 147 42.17 54.01 50.22
CA ILE A 147 41.72 54.86 49.12
C ILE A 147 42.40 56.24 49.24
N GLU A 148 42.35 56.89 50.39
CA GLU A 148 43.02 58.18 50.65
C GLU A 148 44.53 58.11 50.37
N GLU A 149 45.20 57.07 50.89
CA GLU A 149 46.63 56.85 50.69
C GLU A 149 46.99 56.62 49.21
N SER A 150 46.16 55.89 48.47
CA SER A 150 46.39 55.60 47.05
C SER A 150 46.30 56.86 46.18
N TYR A 151 45.33 57.74 46.41
CA TYR A 151 45.19 58.99 45.66
C TYR A 151 46.27 60.01 46.06
N ALA A 152 46.73 60.00 47.32
CA ALA A 152 47.90 60.75 47.76
C ALA A 152 49.19 60.26 47.07
N LEU A 153 49.37 58.94 46.95
CA LEU A 153 50.49 58.31 46.24
C LEU A 153 50.50 58.70 44.75
N LEU A 154 49.37 58.57 44.07
CA LEU A 154 49.25 58.90 42.65
C LEU A 154 49.56 60.38 42.38
N THR A 155 49.14 61.27 43.29
CA THR A 155 49.46 62.71 43.22
C THR A 155 50.96 62.96 43.43
N LYS A 156 51.58 62.30 44.41
CA LYS A 156 53.02 62.42 44.72
C LYS A 156 53.92 62.05 43.54
N TYR A 157 53.58 61.01 42.79
CA TYR A 157 54.35 60.52 41.64
C TYR A 157 53.92 61.12 40.29
N GLN A 158 53.05 62.15 40.31
CA GLN A 158 52.52 62.85 39.13
C GLN A 158 51.84 61.91 38.11
N MET A 159 51.16 60.88 38.61
CA MET A 159 50.40 59.96 37.76
C MET A 159 49.12 60.64 37.24
N PRO A 160 48.66 60.36 36.02
CA PRO A 160 47.45 60.97 35.48
C PRO A 160 46.21 60.40 36.18
N VAL A 161 45.54 61.23 36.99
CA VAL A 161 44.29 60.93 37.67
C VAL A 161 43.24 61.99 37.32
N ASP A 162 41.98 61.58 37.21
CA ASP A 162 40.86 62.49 36.99
C ASP A 162 40.66 63.40 38.21
N LYS A 163 40.49 64.72 37.97
CA LYS A 163 40.22 65.69 39.04
C LYS A 163 38.93 65.38 39.78
N CYS A 164 37.92 64.88 39.08
CA CYS A 164 36.63 64.54 39.70
C CYS A 164 36.76 63.37 40.69
N ASP A 165 37.61 62.39 40.41
CA ASP A 165 37.83 61.28 41.32
C ASP A 165 38.65 61.70 42.55
N LEU A 166 39.60 62.63 42.38
CA LEU A 166 40.35 63.22 43.50
C LEU A 166 39.41 63.96 44.47
N ASP A 167 38.55 64.86 43.96
CA ASP A 167 37.59 65.59 44.78
C ASP A 167 36.63 64.65 45.52
N LYS A 168 36.24 63.53 44.90
CA LYS A 168 35.38 62.51 45.52
C LYS A 168 36.09 61.73 46.61
N ALA A 169 37.35 61.36 46.40
CA ALA A 169 38.15 60.67 47.40
C ALA A 169 38.34 61.55 48.66
N ASP A 170 38.64 62.84 48.46
CA ASP A 170 38.81 63.81 49.57
C ASP A 170 37.52 64.01 50.39
N MET A 171 36.35 64.02 49.73
CA MET A 171 35.05 64.21 50.38
C MET A 171 34.44 62.92 50.94
N LEU A 172 34.99 61.74 50.60
CA LEU A 172 34.41 60.44 50.90
C LEU A 172 34.24 60.24 52.41
N ARG A 173 35.29 60.51 53.18
CA ARG A 173 35.30 60.35 54.64
C ARG A 173 34.28 61.25 55.34
N TYR A 174 34.16 62.50 54.91
CA TYR A 174 33.16 63.42 55.43
C TYR A 174 31.72 62.91 55.16
N SER A 175 31.46 62.41 53.95
CA SER A 175 30.14 61.88 53.60
C SER A 175 29.77 60.63 54.41
N TRP A 176 30.74 59.76 54.69
CA TRP A 176 30.57 58.59 55.54
C TRP A 176 30.28 58.96 57.00
N GLU A 177 31.05 59.88 57.59
CA GLU A 177 30.82 60.34 58.97
C GLU A 177 29.45 61.00 59.15
N LYS A 178 28.99 61.77 58.15
CA LYS A 178 27.64 62.35 58.13
C LYS A 178 26.56 61.26 58.13
N LEU A 179 26.75 60.18 57.37
CA LEU A 179 25.81 59.05 57.34
C LEU A 179 25.79 58.30 58.68
N CYS A 180 26.95 58.08 59.32
CA CYS A 180 27.02 57.47 60.65
C CYS A 180 26.25 58.30 61.69
N GLN A 181 26.33 59.63 61.62
CA GLN A 181 25.53 60.51 62.48
C GLN A 181 24.02 60.36 62.22
N HIS A 182 23.61 60.30 60.96
CA HIS A 182 22.21 60.11 60.58
C HIS A 182 21.66 58.74 61.04
N ALA A 183 22.47 57.68 60.95
CA ALA A 183 22.13 56.36 61.47
C ALA A 183 21.86 56.39 62.98
N ARG A 184 22.71 57.08 63.77
CA ARG A 184 22.52 57.25 65.22
C ARG A 184 21.23 57.99 65.56
N VAL A 185 20.94 59.09 64.86
CA VAL A 185 19.69 59.84 65.05
C VAL A 185 18.47 58.96 64.75
N THR A 186 18.53 58.16 63.68
CA THR A 186 17.45 57.23 63.31
C THR A 186 17.27 56.14 64.37
N GLN A 187 18.37 55.63 64.94
CA GLN A 187 18.35 54.65 66.02
C GLN A 187 17.72 55.23 67.30
N ASP A 188 18.07 56.44 67.71
CA ASP A 188 17.49 57.10 68.89
C ASP A 188 15.99 57.37 68.71
N TYR A 189 15.58 57.80 67.51
CA TYR A 189 14.18 58.01 67.16
C TYR A 189 13.36 56.70 67.23
N LEU A 190 13.90 55.59 66.71
CA LEU A 190 13.25 54.28 66.79
C LEU A 190 13.06 53.82 68.24
N ILE A 191 14.06 53.98 69.10
CA ILE A 191 13.97 53.61 70.53
C ILE A 191 12.82 54.37 71.22
N SER A 192 12.58 55.63 70.86
CA SER A 192 11.51 56.44 71.46
C SER A 192 10.10 55.98 71.08
N ILE A 193 9.93 55.36 69.90
CA ILE A 193 8.64 54.97 69.33
C ILE A 193 8.33 53.48 69.56
N GLN A 194 9.35 52.66 69.77
CA GLN A 194 9.27 51.21 69.95
C GLN A 194 8.21 50.73 70.98
N PRO A 195 7.99 51.38 72.14
CA PRO A 195 7.04 50.89 73.15
C PRO A 195 5.59 50.93 72.68
N ASN A 196 5.16 52.01 72.02
CA ASN A 196 3.76 52.19 71.62
C ASN A 196 3.34 51.15 70.57
N TYR A 197 4.18 50.92 69.57
CA TYR A 197 3.92 49.95 68.51
C TYR A 197 4.01 48.49 69.00
N ARG A 198 4.77 48.24 70.07
CA ARG A 198 4.81 46.92 70.73
C ARG A 198 3.49 46.62 71.44
N ASP A 199 2.88 47.60 72.09
CA ASP A 199 1.59 47.44 72.77
C ASP A 199 0.45 47.23 71.76
N GLU A 200 0.43 47.99 70.66
CA GLU A 200 -0.51 47.79 69.53
C GLU A 200 -0.40 46.40 68.89
N LEU A 201 0.83 45.87 68.79
CA LEU A 201 1.06 44.51 68.29
C LEU A 201 0.52 43.45 69.26
N MET A 202 0.70 43.62 70.57
CA MET A 202 0.18 42.68 71.56
C MET A 202 -1.36 42.61 71.57
N GLU A 203 -2.04 43.74 71.39
CA GLU A 203 -3.50 43.79 71.22
C GLU A 203 -3.94 43.13 69.90
N SER A 204 -3.18 43.34 68.82
CA SER A 204 -3.46 42.71 67.52
C SER A 204 -3.28 41.18 67.55
N VAL A 205 -2.33 40.68 68.34
CA VAL A 205 -2.07 39.24 68.55
C VAL A 205 -3.17 38.59 69.39
N SER A 206 -3.65 39.25 70.46
CA SER A 206 -4.74 38.70 71.27
C SER A 206 -6.03 38.59 70.46
N GLN A 207 -6.37 39.63 69.67
CA GLN A 207 -7.54 39.62 68.81
C GLN A 207 -7.43 38.58 67.68
N LEU A 208 -6.23 38.36 67.12
CA LEU A 208 -6.01 37.29 66.14
C LEU A 208 -6.27 35.90 66.74
N ASN A 209 -5.92 35.69 68.01
CA ASN A 209 -6.15 34.41 68.67
C ASN A 209 -7.65 34.15 68.86
N GLU A 210 -8.43 35.15 69.29
CA GLU A 210 -9.90 35.06 69.38
C GLU A 210 -10.57 34.83 68.02
N ASP A 211 -10.11 35.52 66.98
CA ASP A 211 -10.64 35.34 65.63
C ASP A 211 -10.32 33.93 65.07
N CYS A 212 -9.13 33.39 65.37
CA CYS A 212 -8.72 32.05 64.99
C CYS A 212 -9.57 30.98 65.69
N THR A 213 -9.81 31.09 67.00
CA THR A 213 -10.63 30.12 67.73
C THR A 213 -12.07 30.10 67.22
N ALA A 214 -12.67 31.28 67.00
CA ALA A 214 -14.01 31.39 66.41
C ALA A 214 -14.07 30.77 65.00
N PHE A 215 -13.04 30.97 64.17
CA PHE A 215 -12.97 30.37 62.84
C PHE A 215 -12.84 28.84 62.88
N TYR A 216 -12.08 28.28 63.82
CA TYR A 216 -11.93 26.82 63.95
C TYR A 216 -13.24 26.14 64.37
N GLU A 217 -14.02 26.74 65.27
CA GLU A 217 -15.34 26.25 65.66
C GLU A 217 -16.33 26.27 64.48
N ASP A 218 -16.37 27.38 63.75
CA ASP A 218 -17.22 27.52 62.56
C ASP A 218 -16.82 26.54 61.44
N TYR A 219 -15.53 26.33 61.22
CA TYR A 219 -15.02 25.42 60.18
C TYR A 219 -15.37 23.96 60.48
N ASN A 220 -15.32 23.54 61.75
CA ASN A 220 -15.66 22.17 62.14
C ASN A 220 -17.18 21.89 62.13
N THR A 221 -18.01 22.91 62.35
CA THR A 221 -19.47 22.75 62.47
C THR A 221 -20.24 23.03 61.17
N VAL A 222 -19.84 24.04 60.40
CA VAL A 222 -20.55 24.53 59.20
C VAL A 222 -19.67 24.44 57.93
N GLY A 223 -18.44 23.94 58.06
CA GLY A 223 -17.45 23.93 56.99
C GLY A 223 -17.82 23.09 55.76
N PRO A 224 -17.00 23.20 54.70
CA PRO A 224 -17.25 22.59 53.38
C PRO A 224 -17.22 21.05 53.36
N VAL A 225 -16.89 20.40 54.49
CA VAL A 225 -16.78 18.93 54.64
C VAL A 225 -17.98 18.34 55.40
N SER A 226 -18.93 19.14 55.88
CA SER A 226 -20.08 18.61 56.62
C SER A 226 -20.93 17.66 55.76
N SER A 227 -21.32 16.53 56.33
CA SER A 227 -21.98 15.42 55.66
C SER A 227 -23.39 15.79 55.17
N GLY A 228 -23.68 15.48 53.90
CA GLY A 228 -25.04 15.56 53.31
C GLY A 228 -25.35 16.80 52.46
N ILE A 229 -24.36 17.62 52.11
CA ILE A 229 -24.55 18.85 51.32
C ILE A 229 -24.34 18.61 49.83
N SER A 230 -25.08 19.32 48.97
CA SER A 230 -24.85 19.24 47.54
C SER A 230 -23.45 19.79 47.15
N PRO A 231 -22.78 19.22 46.14
CA PRO A 231 -21.44 19.66 45.73
C PRO A 231 -21.35 21.14 45.31
N ARG A 232 -22.45 21.74 44.83
CA ARG A 232 -22.52 23.17 44.52
C ARG A 232 -22.53 24.03 45.79
N GLU A 233 -23.39 23.70 46.75
CA GLU A 233 -23.43 24.39 48.04
C GLU A 233 -22.11 24.21 48.81
N ALA A 234 -21.45 23.05 48.70
CA ALA A 234 -20.13 22.83 49.28
C ALA A 234 -19.04 23.73 48.64
N SER A 235 -19.12 23.96 47.32
CA SER A 235 -18.25 24.92 46.62
C SER A 235 -18.50 26.36 47.07
N ASP A 236 -19.76 26.77 47.25
CA ASP A 236 -20.09 28.13 47.68
C ASP A 236 -19.62 28.39 49.12
N ARG A 237 -19.84 27.42 50.01
CA ARG A 237 -19.30 27.46 51.39
C ARG A 237 -17.78 27.51 51.38
N LEU A 238 -17.12 26.74 50.52
CA LEU A 238 -15.67 26.76 50.40
C LEU A 238 -15.14 28.16 50.04
N ILE A 239 -15.79 28.87 49.12
CA ILE A 239 -15.39 30.25 48.73
C ILE A 239 -15.48 31.20 49.93
N ILE A 240 -16.57 31.11 50.70
CA ILE A 240 -16.78 31.95 51.89
C ILE A 240 -15.70 31.68 52.94
N PHE A 241 -15.44 30.40 53.26
CA PHE A 241 -14.41 30.02 54.22
C PHE A 241 -12.99 30.33 53.72
N GLN A 242 -12.72 30.26 52.42
CA GLN A 242 -11.44 30.65 51.82
C GLN A 242 -11.17 32.14 52.00
N ASN A 243 -12.15 33.00 51.71
CA ASN A 243 -12.00 34.45 51.87
C ASN A 243 -11.76 34.84 53.34
N ARG A 244 -12.47 34.20 54.26
CA ARG A 244 -12.29 34.41 55.71
C ARG A 244 -10.94 33.89 56.19
N PHE A 245 -10.48 32.73 55.68
CA PHE A 245 -9.15 32.20 55.92
C PHE A 245 -8.04 33.13 55.41
N ASP A 246 -8.15 33.64 54.19
CA ASP A 246 -7.15 34.52 53.58
C ASP A 246 -7.00 35.84 54.37
N TYR A 247 -8.10 36.36 54.92
CA TYR A 247 -8.07 37.50 55.83
C TYR A 247 -7.29 37.19 57.12
N LEU A 248 -7.61 36.08 57.78
CA LEU A 248 -6.91 35.64 59.00
C LEU A 248 -5.43 35.34 58.73
N TYR A 249 -5.12 34.72 57.61
CA TYR A 249 -3.76 34.37 57.24
C TYR A 249 -2.90 35.60 56.95
N ARG A 250 -3.45 36.65 56.30
CA ARG A 250 -2.76 37.94 56.12
C ARG A 250 -2.46 38.61 57.46
N ARG A 251 -3.41 38.60 58.40
CA ARG A 251 -3.21 39.11 59.76
C ARG A 251 -2.13 38.31 60.49
N PHE A 252 -2.18 36.98 60.44
CA PHE A 252 -1.16 36.09 61.00
C PHE A 252 0.25 36.44 60.49
N VAL A 253 0.45 36.54 59.17
CA VAL A 253 1.75 36.91 58.58
C VAL A 253 2.23 38.27 59.08
N THR A 254 1.33 39.24 59.22
CA THR A 254 1.65 40.59 59.70
C THR A 254 2.04 40.59 61.19
N CYS A 255 1.28 39.88 62.03
CA CYS A 255 1.55 39.75 63.45
C CYS A 255 2.84 38.97 63.73
N THR A 256 3.07 37.84 63.05
CA THR A 256 4.32 37.06 63.18
C THR A 256 5.54 37.87 62.75
N ALA A 257 5.44 38.63 61.65
CA ALA A 257 6.52 39.54 61.24
C ALA A 257 6.78 40.65 62.27
N GLY A 258 5.74 41.11 62.98
CA GLY A 258 5.87 42.02 64.11
C GLY A 258 6.49 41.37 65.35
N GLU A 259 6.08 40.16 65.71
CA GLU A 259 6.63 39.40 66.84
C GLU A 259 8.14 39.16 66.66
N GLU A 260 8.56 38.76 65.46
CA GLU A 260 9.96 38.62 65.09
C GLU A 260 10.73 39.95 65.15
N LEU A 261 10.11 41.05 64.71
CA LEU A 261 10.71 42.39 64.70
C LEU A 261 11.06 42.89 66.10
N PHE A 262 10.19 42.65 67.09
CA PHE A 262 10.41 43.07 68.48
C PHE A 262 11.12 41.99 69.33
N GLY A 263 11.50 40.86 68.74
CA GLY A 263 12.14 39.76 69.46
C GLY A 263 11.22 39.07 70.47
N LEU A 264 9.91 39.11 70.23
CA LEU A 264 8.90 38.42 71.02
C LEU A 264 8.86 36.93 70.62
N PRO A 265 8.44 36.03 71.53
CA PRO A 265 8.23 34.63 71.16
C PRO A 265 7.11 34.55 70.12
N VAL A 266 7.39 33.95 68.97
CA VAL A 266 6.42 33.78 67.88
C VAL A 266 5.30 32.85 68.34
N THR A 267 4.05 33.30 68.18
CA THR A 267 2.88 32.49 68.53
C THR A 267 2.59 31.46 67.43
N GLU A 268 2.65 30.17 67.74
CA GLU A 268 2.41 29.09 66.78
C GLU A 268 0.91 28.75 66.62
N TYR A 269 0.42 28.68 65.37
CA TYR A 269 -0.96 28.31 65.04
C TYR A 269 -1.01 27.04 64.15
N PRO A 270 -0.84 25.83 64.72
CA PRO A 270 -0.74 24.58 63.94
C PRO A 270 -2.03 24.25 63.16
N GLN A 271 -3.20 24.46 63.76
CA GLN A 271 -4.50 24.22 63.11
C GLN A 271 -4.74 25.11 61.88
N LEU A 272 -4.25 26.35 61.89
CA LEU A 272 -4.31 27.26 60.74
C LEU A 272 -3.59 26.67 59.53
N HIS A 273 -2.43 26.06 59.75
CA HIS A 273 -1.64 25.42 58.69
C HIS A 273 -2.26 24.13 58.16
N GLU A 274 -2.95 23.37 59.00
CA GLU A 274 -3.71 22.18 58.59
C GLU A 274 -4.91 22.56 57.73
N ILE A 275 -5.72 23.53 58.18
CA ILE A 275 -6.87 24.03 57.43
C ILE A 275 -6.42 24.63 56.10
N ARG A 276 -5.27 25.31 56.04
CA ARG A 276 -4.69 25.80 54.78
C ARG A 276 -4.48 24.67 53.76
N LYS A 277 -3.90 23.55 54.20
CA LYS A 277 -3.64 22.39 53.33
C LYS A 277 -4.96 21.78 52.87
N GLU A 278 -5.92 21.64 53.76
CA GLU A 278 -7.24 21.08 53.47
C GLU A 278 -8.04 21.95 52.49
N LEU A 279 -8.17 23.24 52.77
CA LEU A 279 -8.83 24.21 51.88
C LEU A 279 -8.21 24.22 50.48
N THR A 280 -6.87 24.18 50.38
CA THR A 280 -6.17 24.13 49.08
C THR A 280 -6.50 22.84 48.31
N LEU A 281 -6.67 21.71 49.01
CA LEU A 281 -7.06 20.44 48.40
C LEU A 281 -8.53 20.46 47.95
N LEU A 282 -9.44 20.94 48.81
CA LEU A 282 -10.87 21.07 48.52
C LEU A 282 -11.13 22.01 47.34
N GLN A 283 -10.39 23.11 47.24
CA GLN A 283 -10.49 24.06 46.13
C GLN A 283 -10.18 23.40 44.80
N LYS A 284 -9.12 22.57 44.73
CA LYS A 284 -8.78 21.82 43.52
C LYS A 284 -9.88 20.81 43.14
N LEU A 285 -10.48 20.14 44.13
CA LEU A 285 -11.55 19.16 43.89
C LEU A 285 -12.82 19.83 43.35
N TYR A 286 -13.35 20.83 44.07
CA TYR A 286 -14.63 21.47 43.70
C TYR A 286 -14.51 22.35 42.45
N GLN A 287 -13.35 22.96 42.18
CA GLN A 287 -13.11 23.62 40.88
C GLN A 287 -13.20 22.62 39.71
N LEU A 288 -12.57 21.45 39.84
CA LEU A 288 -12.68 20.40 38.83
C LEU A 288 -14.11 19.89 38.72
N TYR A 289 -14.79 19.68 39.85
CA TYR A 289 -16.18 19.22 39.89
C TYR A 289 -17.11 20.20 39.15
N ASN A 290 -17.01 21.50 39.43
CA ASN A 290 -17.79 22.53 38.75
C ASN A 290 -17.44 22.63 37.25
N SER A 291 -16.15 22.49 36.90
CA SER A 291 -15.73 22.44 35.50
C SER A 291 -16.36 21.26 34.76
N VAL A 292 -16.41 20.08 35.38
CA VAL A 292 -17.06 18.88 34.82
C VAL A 292 -18.57 19.08 34.72
N LEU A 293 -19.23 19.63 35.74
CA LEU A 293 -20.67 19.91 35.68
C LEU A 293 -21.04 20.92 34.59
N ASN A 294 -20.28 22.01 34.45
CA ASN A 294 -20.57 23.03 33.46
C ASN A 294 -20.33 22.52 32.03
N LYS A 295 -19.26 21.75 31.83
CA LYS A 295 -18.98 21.12 30.53
C LYS A 295 -20.00 20.04 30.20
N THR A 296 -20.34 19.17 31.15
CA THR A 296 -21.36 18.14 30.92
C THR A 296 -22.72 18.77 30.64
N ALA A 297 -23.14 19.79 31.40
CA ALA A 297 -24.34 20.59 31.13
C ALA A 297 -24.34 21.17 29.70
N GLY A 298 -23.22 21.75 29.26
CA GLY A 298 -23.09 22.27 27.89
C GLY A 298 -23.27 21.21 26.80
N TYR A 299 -22.89 19.95 27.05
CA TYR A 299 -23.10 18.87 26.09
C TYR A 299 -24.58 18.53 25.89
N TYR A 300 -25.40 18.62 26.95
CA TYR A 300 -26.84 18.31 26.89
C TYR A 300 -27.61 19.22 25.92
N ASP A 301 -27.16 20.46 25.75
CA ASP A 301 -27.83 21.48 24.93
C ASP A 301 -27.39 21.47 23.44
N ILE A 302 -26.50 20.54 23.05
CA ILE A 302 -26.06 20.43 21.65
C ILE A 302 -27.18 19.79 20.80
N PRO A 303 -27.55 20.39 19.65
CA PRO A 303 -28.48 19.77 18.70
C PRO A 303 -27.93 18.43 18.21
N TRP A 304 -28.75 17.37 18.18
CA TRP A 304 -28.29 16.01 17.85
C TRP A 304 -27.57 15.93 16.49
N ALA A 305 -28.03 16.70 15.50
CA ALA A 305 -27.44 16.74 14.17
C ALA A 305 -26.01 17.34 14.13
N GLU A 306 -25.64 18.14 15.13
CA GLU A 306 -24.35 18.85 15.21
C GLU A 306 -23.39 18.22 16.24
N VAL A 307 -23.80 17.15 16.91
CA VAL A 307 -23.00 16.48 17.94
C VAL A 307 -21.75 15.87 17.30
N LYS A 308 -20.58 16.36 17.72
CA LYS A 308 -19.26 15.80 17.36
C LYS A 308 -18.74 14.92 18.49
N ILE A 309 -19.00 13.63 18.41
CA ILE A 309 -18.72 12.67 19.49
C ILE A 309 -17.22 12.53 19.76
N GLU A 310 -16.37 12.58 18.74
CA GLU A 310 -14.91 12.54 18.90
C GLU A 310 -14.39 13.69 19.77
N SER A 311 -14.90 14.90 19.56
CA SER A 311 -14.53 16.09 20.33
C SER A 311 -14.95 15.95 21.80
N ILE A 312 -16.19 15.49 22.02
CA ILE A 312 -16.73 15.29 23.38
C ILE A 312 -15.96 14.19 24.11
N SER A 313 -15.63 13.09 23.42
CA SER A 313 -14.85 11.98 23.98
C SER A 313 -13.44 12.43 24.41
N ALA A 314 -12.75 13.19 23.56
CA ALA A 314 -11.42 13.74 23.88
C ALA A 314 -11.47 14.66 25.11
N GLU A 315 -12.47 15.54 25.18
CA GLU A 315 -12.66 16.42 26.34
C GLU A 315 -13.00 15.66 27.62
N LEU A 316 -13.86 14.63 27.55
CA LEU A 316 -14.19 13.76 28.69
C LEU A 316 -12.96 12.99 29.19
N GLN A 317 -12.14 12.49 28.27
CA GLN A 317 -10.89 11.80 28.61
C GLN A 317 -9.87 12.74 29.25
N GLU A 318 -9.78 13.99 28.79
CA GLU A 318 -8.96 15.02 29.44
C GLU A 318 -9.43 15.29 30.88
N LEU A 319 -10.75 15.43 31.09
CA LEU A 319 -11.34 15.63 32.42
C LEU A 319 -11.11 14.42 33.34
N GLN A 320 -11.22 13.20 32.81
CA GLN A 320 -10.92 11.97 33.55
C GLN A 320 -9.44 11.90 33.95
N ASN A 321 -8.52 12.26 33.03
CA ASN A 321 -7.10 12.33 33.32
C ASN A 321 -6.78 13.38 34.40
N ARG A 322 -7.46 14.53 34.37
CA ARG A 322 -7.36 15.55 35.43
C ARG A 322 -7.88 15.03 36.76
N CYS A 323 -8.98 14.28 36.76
CA CYS A 323 -9.52 13.63 37.96
C CYS A 323 -8.53 12.62 38.55
N LEU A 324 -7.90 11.78 37.72
CA LEU A 324 -6.92 10.78 38.17
C LEU A 324 -5.63 11.39 38.74
N LYS A 325 -5.21 12.55 38.20
CA LYS A 325 -4.05 13.33 38.67
C LYS A 325 -4.27 14.02 40.03
N LEU A 326 -5.49 14.00 40.59
CA LEU A 326 -5.74 14.55 41.92
C LEU A 326 -4.97 13.76 43.01
N PRO A 327 -4.44 14.46 44.03
CA PRO A 327 -3.74 13.85 45.16
C PRO A 327 -4.53 12.72 45.82
N LYS A 328 -3.84 11.67 46.28
CA LYS A 328 -4.48 10.50 46.94
C LYS A 328 -5.35 10.89 48.15
N ALA A 329 -4.97 11.95 48.88
CA ALA A 329 -5.72 12.47 50.01
C ALA A 329 -7.16 12.90 49.66
N LEU A 330 -7.41 13.29 48.39
CA LEU A 330 -8.75 13.69 47.93
C LEU A 330 -9.65 12.52 47.53
N ARG A 331 -9.10 11.30 47.45
CA ARG A 331 -9.86 10.12 46.97
C ARG A 331 -10.83 9.55 48.00
N GLY A 332 -10.70 9.93 49.27
CA GLY A 332 -11.62 9.53 50.34
C GLY A 332 -12.87 10.40 50.47
N TYR A 333 -12.98 11.47 49.67
CA TYR A 333 -14.14 12.35 49.70
C TYR A 333 -15.24 11.84 48.77
N GLN A 334 -16.49 11.82 49.24
CA GLN A 334 -17.66 11.40 48.44
C GLN A 334 -17.76 12.14 47.10
N ALA A 335 -17.48 13.45 47.08
CA ALA A 335 -17.51 14.26 45.87
C ALA A 335 -16.52 13.78 44.78
N TYR A 336 -15.40 13.15 45.17
CA TYR A 336 -14.46 12.54 44.22
C TYR A 336 -15.03 11.26 43.61
N GLU A 337 -15.65 10.40 44.41
CA GLU A 337 -16.28 9.18 43.90
C GLU A 337 -17.45 9.49 42.96
N ASP A 338 -18.31 10.44 43.33
CA ASP A 338 -19.42 10.89 42.50
C ASP A 338 -18.93 11.46 41.16
N LEU A 339 -17.83 12.23 41.18
CA LEU A 339 -17.22 12.78 39.96
C LEU A 339 -16.65 11.68 39.08
N ARG A 340 -15.96 10.71 39.68
CA ARG A 340 -15.38 9.57 38.98
C ARG A 340 -16.46 8.71 38.34
N GLN A 341 -17.54 8.41 39.06
CA GLN A 341 -18.64 7.61 38.55
C GLN A 341 -19.34 8.31 37.39
N LYS A 342 -19.68 9.61 37.52
CA LYS A 342 -20.26 10.39 36.42
C LYS A 342 -19.41 10.38 35.16
N LEU A 343 -18.09 10.56 35.29
CA LEU A 343 -17.17 10.51 34.14
C LEU A 343 -17.06 9.10 33.55
N ALA A 344 -17.13 8.04 34.38
CA ALA A 344 -17.13 6.66 33.91
C ALA A 344 -18.41 6.35 33.11
N ASP A 345 -19.59 6.69 33.66
CA ASP A 345 -20.88 6.48 33.00
C ASP A 345 -20.94 7.21 31.65
N PHE A 346 -20.45 8.46 31.59
CA PHE A 346 -20.36 9.22 30.34
C PHE A 346 -19.43 8.56 29.31
N ASN A 347 -18.26 8.08 29.73
CA ASN A 347 -17.33 7.40 28.83
C ASN A 347 -17.91 6.07 28.30
N GLU A 348 -18.69 5.34 29.11
CA GLU A 348 -19.38 4.13 28.65
C GLU A 348 -20.52 4.42 27.67
N LEU A 349 -21.13 5.61 27.74
CA LEU A 349 -22.16 6.07 26.81
C LEU A 349 -21.59 6.53 25.46
N MET A 350 -20.34 7.03 25.41
CA MET A 350 -19.77 7.60 24.18
C MET A 350 -19.80 6.63 22.98
N PRO A 351 -19.37 5.36 23.10
CA PRO A 351 -19.43 4.41 21.99
C PRO A 351 -20.86 4.15 21.50
N LEU A 352 -21.85 4.15 22.41
CA LEU A 352 -23.26 3.97 22.05
C LEU A 352 -23.78 5.16 21.24
N LEU A 353 -23.46 6.39 21.67
CA LEU A 353 -23.83 7.59 20.93
C LEU A 353 -23.18 7.61 19.54
N GLU A 354 -21.93 7.15 19.43
CA GLU A 354 -21.20 7.07 18.16
C GLU A 354 -21.95 6.18 17.16
N LEU A 355 -22.38 5.00 17.63
CA LEU A 355 -23.19 4.10 16.83
C LEU A 355 -24.57 4.69 16.47
N MET A 356 -25.21 5.42 17.39
CA MET A 356 -26.52 6.03 17.18
C MET A 356 -26.50 7.24 16.23
N THR A 357 -25.39 7.97 16.14
CA THR A 357 -25.23 9.08 15.16
C THR A 357 -25.00 8.59 13.73
N ASN A 358 -24.76 7.28 13.54
CA ASN A 358 -24.47 6.75 12.21
C ASN A 358 -25.63 7.02 11.23
N PRO A 359 -25.37 7.58 10.04
CA PRO A 359 -26.41 7.89 9.04
C PRO A 359 -27.09 6.64 8.44
N ALA A 360 -26.62 5.44 8.79
CA ALA A 360 -27.31 4.19 8.52
C ALA A 360 -28.60 4.02 9.34
N MET A 361 -28.76 4.76 10.43
CA MET A 361 -29.99 4.76 11.23
C MET A 361 -31.18 5.27 10.40
N ARG A 362 -32.33 4.64 10.61
CA ARG A 362 -33.59 4.86 9.86
C ARG A 362 -34.75 4.84 10.86
N PRO A 363 -35.93 5.39 10.51
CA PRO A 363 -37.07 5.45 11.44
C PRO A 363 -37.41 4.11 12.10
N ARG A 364 -37.26 2.98 11.39
CA ARG A 364 -37.47 1.63 11.94
C ARG A 364 -36.48 1.24 13.06
N HIS A 365 -35.23 1.70 13.00
CA HIS A 365 -34.23 1.45 14.03
C HIS A 365 -34.53 2.28 15.28
N TRP A 366 -34.93 3.55 15.08
CA TRP A 366 -35.39 4.42 16.16
C TRP A 366 -36.63 3.86 16.85
N ALA A 367 -37.62 3.36 16.11
CA ALA A 367 -38.78 2.69 16.70
C ALA A 367 -38.42 1.45 17.55
N ARG A 368 -37.44 0.64 17.11
CA ARG A 368 -36.91 -0.48 17.91
C ARG A 368 -36.21 0.00 19.18
N LEU A 369 -35.46 1.11 19.11
CA LEU A 369 -34.83 1.72 20.28
C LEU A 369 -35.88 2.26 21.27
N GLU A 370 -36.97 2.86 20.78
CA GLU A 370 -38.08 3.32 21.62
C GLU A 370 -38.73 2.14 22.37
N GLU A 371 -38.91 1.00 21.71
CA GLU A 371 -39.48 -0.22 22.30
C GLU A 371 -38.59 -0.79 23.42
N VAL A 372 -37.28 -0.85 23.19
CA VAL A 372 -36.30 -1.39 24.16
C VAL A 372 -36.12 -0.45 25.35
N THR A 373 -35.88 0.85 25.08
CA THR A 373 -35.56 1.84 26.12
C THR A 373 -36.80 2.37 26.83
N LYS A 374 -38.00 2.14 26.26
CA LYS A 374 -39.29 2.70 26.70
C LYS A 374 -39.27 4.24 26.78
N HIS A 375 -38.42 4.87 25.96
CA HIS A 375 -38.27 6.32 25.87
C HIS A 375 -38.55 6.78 24.43
N PRO A 376 -39.41 7.79 24.20
CA PRO A 376 -39.71 8.27 22.86
C PRO A 376 -38.56 9.12 22.28
N PHE A 377 -38.11 8.81 21.08
CA PHE A 377 -37.05 9.51 20.37
C PHE A 377 -37.64 10.29 19.18
N GLN A 378 -37.93 11.58 19.39
CA GLN A 378 -38.44 12.47 18.33
C GLN A 378 -37.32 13.05 17.45
N VAL A 379 -36.61 12.17 16.74
CA VAL A 379 -35.41 12.51 15.95
C VAL A 379 -35.68 13.51 14.83
N ASP A 380 -36.90 13.53 14.27
CA ASP A 380 -37.30 14.44 13.20
C ASP A 380 -37.69 15.85 13.70
N SER A 381 -37.71 16.08 15.01
CA SER A 381 -38.03 17.39 15.58
C SER A 381 -36.82 18.33 15.53
N GLN A 382 -37.01 19.58 15.08
CA GLN A 382 -35.94 20.58 15.02
C GLN A 382 -35.31 20.92 16.39
N GLY A 383 -35.96 20.54 17.49
CA GLY A 383 -35.48 20.74 18.86
C GLY A 383 -34.82 19.52 19.49
N PHE A 384 -34.53 18.46 18.73
CA PHE A 384 -33.94 17.23 19.28
C PHE A 384 -32.47 17.46 19.67
N MET A 385 -32.23 17.53 20.98
CA MET A 385 -30.93 17.79 21.58
C MET A 385 -30.37 16.51 22.21
N LEU A 386 -29.06 16.50 22.48
CA LEU A 386 -28.39 15.37 23.13
C LEU A 386 -29.07 14.97 24.46
N ARG A 387 -29.64 15.93 25.19
CA ARG A 387 -30.40 15.65 26.42
C ARG A 387 -31.53 14.65 26.27
N ASN A 388 -32.25 14.72 25.15
CA ASN A 388 -33.38 13.83 24.88
C ASN A 388 -32.91 12.37 24.71
N ILE A 389 -31.64 12.16 24.37
CA ILE A 389 -31.05 10.82 24.27
C ILE A 389 -30.44 10.39 25.60
N MET A 390 -29.77 11.31 26.29
CA MET A 390 -29.12 11.03 27.57
C MET A 390 -30.10 10.78 28.72
N GLU A 391 -31.35 11.25 28.60
CA GLU A 391 -32.46 10.92 29.52
C GLU A 391 -32.92 9.46 29.39
N ALA A 392 -32.63 8.79 28.26
CA ALA A 392 -32.96 7.39 28.07
C ALA A 392 -31.98 6.47 28.84
N PRO A 393 -32.45 5.34 29.38
CA PRO A 393 -31.60 4.40 30.13
C PRO A 393 -30.72 3.54 29.21
N LEU A 394 -29.86 4.16 28.39
CA LEU A 394 -29.03 3.51 27.38
C LEU A 394 -28.03 2.50 27.98
N LEU A 395 -27.40 2.84 29.12
CA LEU A 395 -26.45 1.93 29.79
C LEU A 395 -27.10 0.63 30.29
N LYS A 396 -28.37 0.67 30.68
CA LYS A 396 -29.09 -0.53 31.16
C LYS A 396 -29.38 -1.52 30.03
N HIS A 397 -29.53 -1.01 28.81
CA HIS A 397 -29.85 -1.77 27.60
C HIS A 397 -28.72 -1.71 26.58
N LYS A 398 -27.46 -1.59 27.04
CA LYS A 398 -26.29 -1.36 26.19
C LYS A 398 -26.18 -2.36 25.04
N GLU A 399 -26.28 -3.65 25.33
CA GLU A 399 -26.12 -4.72 24.34
C GLU A 399 -27.22 -4.66 23.25
N ASP A 400 -28.47 -4.39 23.66
CA ASP A 400 -29.61 -4.28 22.74
C ASP A 400 -29.48 -3.04 21.83
N VAL A 401 -29.08 -1.90 22.41
CA VAL A 401 -28.87 -0.64 21.67
C VAL A 401 -27.72 -0.81 20.66
N GLU A 402 -26.63 -1.46 21.07
CA GLU A 402 -25.49 -1.77 20.21
C GLU A 402 -25.90 -2.69 19.05
N ASP A 403 -26.64 -3.77 19.29
CA ASP A 403 -27.11 -4.65 18.22
C ASP A 403 -28.04 -3.94 17.22
N ILE A 404 -28.94 -3.06 17.68
CA ILE A 404 -29.81 -2.28 16.79
C ILE A 404 -28.99 -1.34 15.91
N CYS A 405 -27.99 -0.65 16.45
CA CYS A 405 -27.16 0.25 15.66
C CYS A 405 -26.25 -0.51 14.68
N ILE A 406 -25.69 -1.65 15.09
CA ILE A 406 -24.92 -2.53 14.19
C ILE A 406 -25.83 -3.08 13.09
N SER A 407 -27.07 -3.48 13.43
CA SER A 407 -28.09 -3.90 12.46
C SER A 407 -28.31 -2.82 11.40
N ALA A 408 -28.40 -1.55 11.80
CA ALA A 408 -28.56 -0.45 10.86
C ALA A 408 -27.39 -0.33 9.88
N ILE A 409 -26.15 -0.41 10.37
CA ILE A 409 -24.96 -0.38 9.53
C ILE A 409 -24.96 -1.53 8.52
N LYS A 410 -25.25 -2.75 8.98
CA LYS A 410 -25.32 -3.94 8.12
C LYS A 410 -26.47 -3.88 7.11
N GLU A 411 -27.62 -3.34 7.50
CA GLU A 411 -28.75 -3.09 6.61
C GLU A 411 -28.38 -2.12 5.48
N ARG A 412 -27.66 -1.03 5.80
CA ARG A 412 -27.19 -0.07 4.79
C ARG A 412 -26.21 -0.72 3.80
N ASP A 413 -25.33 -1.60 4.27
CA ASP A 413 -24.41 -2.34 3.40
C ASP A 413 -25.18 -3.26 2.43
N ILE A 414 -26.24 -3.92 2.90
CA ILE A 414 -27.14 -4.72 2.05
C ILE A 414 -27.85 -3.84 1.02
N GLU A 415 -28.39 -2.69 1.44
CA GLU A 415 -29.06 -1.73 0.57
C GLU A 415 -28.14 -1.24 -0.55
N ASN A 416 -26.91 -0.85 -0.20
CA ASN A 416 -25.91 -0.36 -1.14
C ASN A 416 -25.52 -1.43 -2.16
N LYS A 417 -25.25 -2.67 -1.71
CA LYS A 417 -24.91 -3.78 -2.60
C LYS A 417 -26.07 -4.13 -3.53
N LEU A 418 -27.28 -4.20 -3.01
CA LEU A 418 -28.47 -4.46 -3.82
C LEU A 418 -28.73 -3.36 -4.84
N LYS A 419 -28.54 -2.09 -4.45
CA LYS A 419 -28.68 -0.93 -5.35
C LYS A 419 -27.62 -0.93 -6.45
N ALA A 420 -26.37 -1.29 -6.13
CA ALA A 420 -25.30 -1.45 -7.11
C ALA A 420 -25.67 -2.51 -8.16
N ILE A 421 -26.07 -3.72 -7.72
CA ILE A 421 -26.50 -4.80 -8.62
C ILE A 421 -27.68 -4.34 -9.50
N LYS A 422 -28.69 -3.67 -8.94
CA LYS A 422 -29.82 -3.13 -9.73
C LYS A 422 -29.35 -2.12 -10.79
N LEU A 423 -28.37 -1.29 -10.47
CA LEU A 423 -27.82 -0.28 -11.39
C LEU A 423 -26.96 -0.91 -12.48
N ASP A 424 -26.10 -1.86 -12.12
CA ASP A 424 -25.23 -2.57 -13.06
C ASP A 424 -26.09 -3.28 -14.12
N TRP A 425 -27.11 -4.03 -13.71
CA TRP A 425 -28.00 -4.73 -14.62
C TRP A 425 -28.97 -3.83 -15.40
N SER A 426 -29.19 -2.60 -14.95
CA SER A 426 -29.92 -1.61 -15.75
C SER A 426 -29.10 -1.10 -16.94
N ALA A 427 -27.77 -1.18 -16.87
CA ALA A 427 -26.85 -0.74 -17.92
C ALA A 427 -26.38 -1.87 -18.86
N GLN A 428 -26.59 -3.14 -18.50
CA GLN A 428 -26.19 -4.27 -19.36
C GLN A 428 -27.13 -4.45 -20.54
N GLU A 429 -26.55 -4.49 -21.75
CA GLU A 429 -27.27 -4.63 -23.01
C GLU A 429 -26.71 -5.77 -23.86
N PHE A 430 -27.58 -6.41 -24.65
CA PHE A 430 -27.18 -7.38 -25.66
C PHE A 430 -26.45 -6.70 -26.82
N LYS A 431 -25.45 -7.39 -27.37
CA LYS A 431 -24.75 -7.01 -28.59
C LYS A 431 -25.04 -8.02 -29.68
N PHE A 432 -25.25 -7.52 -30.89
CA PHE A 432 -25.65 -8.33 -32.04
C PHE A 432 -24.54 -8.40 -33.10
N VAL A 433 -24.59 -9.44 -33.93
CA VAL A 433 -23.65 -9.70 -35.03
C VAL A 433 -24.43 -9.95 -36.32
N THR A 434 -23.94 -9.39 -37.42
CA THR A 434 -24.47 -9.61 -38.77
C THR A 434 -24.21 -11.06 -39.23
N PHE A 435 -25.25 -11.73 -39.71
CA PHE A 435 -25.15 -13.07 -40.29
C PHE A 435 -25.28 -13.04 -41.82
N LYS A 436 -24.18 -13.34 -42.52
CA LYS A 436 -24.10 -13.32 -43.99
C LYS A 436 -24.69 -12.00 -44.53
N ASN A 437 -25.60 -12.08 -45.51
CA ASN A 437 -26.31 -10.94 -46.07
C ASN A 437 -27.71 -10.73 -45.46
N ARG A 438 -28.04 -11.39 -44.34
CA ARG A 438 -29.39 -11.40 -43.74
C ARG A 438 -29.57 -10.43 -42.56
N GLY A 439 -28.56 -9.60 -42.26
CA GLY A 439 -28.60 -8.60 -41.19
C GLY A 439 -28.20 -9.15 -39.81
N GLU A 440 -28.46 -8.39 -38.74
CA GLU A 440 -28.10 -8.70 -37.35
C GLU A 440 -29.06 -9.74 -36.74
N LEU A 441 -28.80 -11.01 -37.01
CA LEU A 441 -29.63 -12.14 -36.57
C LEU A 441 -28.97 -13.03 -35.51
N LEU A 442 -27.83 -12.62 -34.96
CA LEU A 442 -27.08 -13.38 -33.97
C LEU A 442 -26.73 -12.52 -32.76
N LEU A 443 -26.79 -13.12 -31.58
CA LEU A 443 -26.14 -12.61 -30.38
C LEU A 443 -24.63 -12.80 -30.49
N ARG A 444 -23.88 -11.80 -30.04
CA ARG A 444 -22.42 -11.82 -30.01
C ARG A 444 -21.94 -12.77 -28.90
N GLY A 445 -21.36 -13.91 -29.29
CA GLY A 445 -21.05 -15.01 -28.38
C GLY A 445 -20.10 -14.65 -27.23
N ASP A 446 -19.00 -13.95 -27.51
CA ASP A 446 -18.01 -13.50 -26.52
C ASP A 446 -18.65 -12.61 -25.43
N HIS A 447 -19.34 -11.54 -25.83
CA HIS A 447 -20.02 -10.63 -24.91
C HIS A 447 -21.13 -11.35 -24.13
N THR A 448 -21.85 -12.27 -24.76
CA THR A 448 -22.93 -13.01 -24.09
C THR A 448 -22.38 -13.99 -23.04
N THR A 449 -21.23 -14.62 -23.28
CA THR A 449 -20.57 -15.46 -22.26
C THR A 449 -20.04 -14.66 -21.06
N GLU A 450 -19.55 -13.44 -21.29
CA GLU A 450 -19.18 -12.52 -20.20
C GLU A 450 -20.40 -12.12 -19.37
N LEU A 451 -21.54 -11.86 -20.01
CA LEU A 451 -22.80 -11.57 -19.32
C LEU A 451 -23.23 -12.75 -18.43
N ILE A 452 -23.15 -13.99 -18.90
CA ILE A 452 -23.46 -15.19 -18.10
C ILE A 452 -22.55 -15.26 -16.85
N SER A 453 -21.24 -15.07 -17.01
CA SER A 453 -20.31 -15.03 -15.86
C SER A 453 -20.68 -13.93 -14.86
N LEU A 454 -21.06 -12.74 -15.33
CA LEU A 454 -21.49 -11.64 -14.47
C LEU A 454 -22.81 -11.96 -13.75
N MET A 455 -23.72 -12.71 -14.38
CA MET A 455 -24.97 -13.18 -13.77
C MET A 455 -24.68 -14.15 -12.62
N GLU A 456 -23.80 -15.13 -12.83
CA GLU A 456 -23.39 -16.08 -11.80
C GLU A 456 -22.77 -15.39 -10.58
N ASP A 457 -21.86 -14.42 -10.80
CA ASP A 457 -21.27 -13.60 -9.75
C ASP A 457 -22.34 -12.81 -8.98
N SER A 458 -23.27 -12.17 -9.71
CA SER A 458 -24.38 -11.42 -9.12
C SER A 458 -25.29 -12.32 -8.29
N LEU A 459 -25.58 -13.54 -8.75
CA LEU A 459 -26.38 -14.54 -8.03
C LEU A 459 -25.67 -15.01 -6.75
N MET A 460 -24.35 -15.18 -6.78
CA MET A 460 -23.56 -15.52 -5.58
C MET A 460 -23.64 -14.40 -4.53
N VAL A 461 -23.49 -13.14 -4.96
CA VAL A 461 -23.63 -11.99 -4.06
C VAL A 461 -25.04 -11.89 -3.49
N LEU A 462 -26.08 -11.99 -4.33
CA LEU A 462 -27.47 -11.95 -3.87
C LEU A 462 -27.81 -13.10 -2.91
N SER A 463 -27.27 -14.30 -3.15
CA SER A 463 -27.42 -15.45 -2.26
C SER A 463 -26.76 -15.21 -0.90
N SER A 464 -25.58 -14.58 -0.88
CA SER A 464 -24.92 -14.13 0.35
C SER A 464 -25.72 -13.05 1.09
N LEU A 465 -26.35 -12.12 0.39
CA LEU A 465 -27.26 -11.13 1.00
C LEU A 465 -28.52 -11.81 1.56
N LEU A 466 -29.00 -12.88 0.92
CA LEU A 466 -30.17 -13.64 1.38
C LEU A 466 -29.88 -14.54 2.60
N SER A 467 -28.63 -14.97 2.80
CA SER A 467 -28.23 -15.71 4.01
C SER A 467 -27.88 -14.80 5.19
N ASN A 468 -27.65 -13.50 4.93
CA ASN A 468 -27.37 -12.52 5.96
C ASN A 468 -28.58 -12.30 6.89
N ARG A 469 -28.36 -12.42 8.21
CA ARG A 469 -29.40 -12.25 9.25
C ARG A 469 -30.13 -10.90 9.22
N TYR A 470 -29.48 -9.86 8.69
CA TYR A 470 -30.02 -8.48 8.67
C TYR A 470 -30.86 -8.16 7.43
N ASN A 471 -31.18 -9.14 6.59
CA ASN A 471 -31.87 -8.89 5.32
C ASN A 471 -33.39 -8.70 5.42
N GLY A 472 -33.98 -8.78 6.62
CA GLY A 472 -35.44 -8.79 6.82
C GLY A 472 -36.20 -7.77 5.95
N PRO A 473 -35.82 -6.48 5.95
CA PRO A 473 -36.48 -5.46 5.13
C PRO A 473 -36.31 -5.64 3.61
N PHE A 474 -35.20 -6.24 3.17
CA PHE A 474 -34.80 -6.35 1.76
C PHE A 474 -35.06 -7.74 1.17
N ARG A 475 -35.51 -8.71 1.98
CA ARG A 475 -35.64 -10.12 1.59
C ARG A 475 -36.47 -10.30 0.32
N LYS A 476 -37.62 -9.63 0.22
CA LYS A 476 -38.50 -9.69 -0.97
C LYS A 476 -37.81 -9.16 -2.22
N ASP A 477 -37.11 -8.04 -2.09
CA ASP A 477 -36.39 -7.41 -3.21
C ASP A 477 -35.23 -8.27 -3.69
N ILE A 478 -34.45 -8.84 -2.77
CA ILE A 478 -33.33 -9.75 -3.09
C ILE A 478 -33.87 -10.99 -3.82
N GLN A 479 -34.93 -11.62 -3.29
CA GLN A 479 -35.55 -12.79 -3.90
C GLN A 479 -36.07 -12.51 -5.32
N ASN A 480 -36.72 -11.35 -5.51
CA ASN A 480 -37.19 -10.92 -6.82
C ASN A 480 -36.02 -10.72 -7.81
N MET A 481 -34.90 -10.14 -7.35
CA MET A 481 -33.72 -9.96 -8.21
C MET A 481 -33.07 -11.30 -8.56
N ILE A 482 -32.96 -12.23 -7.60
CA ILE A 482 -32.45 -13.59 -7.84
C ILE A 482 -33.29 -14.28 -8.92
N ASN A 483 -34.62 -14.27 -8.78
CA ASN A 483 -35.50 -14.90 -9.76
C ASN A 483 -35.34 -14.28 -11.15
N ARG A 484 -35.23 -12.94 -11.25
CA ARG A 484 -35.04 -12.25 -12.54
C ARG A 484 -33.72 -12.64 -13.21
N ILE A 485 -32.61 -12.63 -12.48
CA ILE A 485 -31.29 -12.97 -13.03
C ILE A 485 -31.22 -14.45 -13.37
N SER A 486 -31.70 -15.34 -12.49
CA SER A 486 -31.70 -16.80 -12.72
C SER A 486 -32.48 -17.19 -13.96
N ASN A 487 -33.73 -16.71 -14.08
CA ASN A 487 -34.56 -17.00 -15.25
C ASN A 487 -33.95 -16.44 -16.54
N SER A 488 -33.36 -15.24 -16.47
CA SER A 488 -32.69 -14.64 -17.62
C SER A 488 -31.47 -15.45 -18.03
N ASN A 489 -30.69 -15.99 -17.09
CA ASN A 489 -29.55 -16.86 -17.37
C ASN A 489 -29.99 -18.13 -18.13
N GLU A 490 -31.02 -18.82 -17.63
CA GLU A 490 -31.57 -20.01 -18.28
C GLU A 490 -32.04 -19.73 -19.72
N ILE A 491 -32.71 -18.58 -19.94
CA ILE A 491 -33.17 -18.16 -21.26
C ILE A 491 -31.99 -17.91 -22.20
N ILE A 492 -30.94 -17.22 -21.74
CA ILE A 492 -29.77 -16.88 -22.56
C ILE A 492 -29.01 -18.15 -22.96
N GLU A 493 -28.82 -19.10 -22.03
CA GLU A 493 -28.18 -20.38 -22.33
C GLU A 493 -28.96 -21.15 -23.41
N GLN A 494 -30.28 -21.29 -23.25
CA GLN A 494 -31.14 -21.92 -24.25
C GLN A 494 -31.07 -21.20 -25.60
N TRP A 495 -31.03 -19.86 -25.58
CA TRP A 495 -30.92 -19.04 -26.78
C TRP A 495 -29.61 -19.33 -27.52
N LEU A 496 -28.47 -19.40 -26.84
CA LEU A 496 -27.18 -19.69 -27.48
C LEU A 496 -27.13 -21.09 -28.08
N VAL A 497 -27.68 -22.11 -27.40
CA VAL A 497 -27.75 -23.47 -27.96
C VAL A 497 -28.65 -23.49 -29.20
N LEU A 498 -29.81 -22.83 -29.14
CA LEU A 498 -30.72 -22.70 -30.28
C LEU A 498 -30.06 -21.97 -31.45
N GLN A 499 -29.31 -20.89 -31.18
CA GLN A 499 -28.58 -20.12 -32.18
C GLN A 499 -27.60 -20.99 -32.95
N ASN A 500 -26.79 -21.79 -32.24
CA ASN A 500 -25.78 -22.66 -32.84
C ASN A 500 -26.43 -23.74 -33.72
N LEU A 501 -27.52 -24.35 -33.25
CA LEU A 501 -28.27 -25.35 -34.02
C LEU A 501 -28.94 -24.73 -35.24
N TRP A 502 -29.49 -23.52 -35.11
CA TRP A 502 -30.08 -22.77 -36.22
C TRP A 502 -29.04 -22.43 -37.29
N ILE A 503 -27.85 -21.95 -36.93
CA ILE A 503 -26.75 -21.66 -37.88
C ILE A 503 -26.40 -22.92 -38.69
N TYR A 504 -26.27 -24.07 -38.00
CA TYR A 504 -25.96 -25.34 -38.64
C TYR A 504 -27.05 -25.77 -39.64
N LEU A 505 -28.32 -25.73 -39.24
CA LEU A 505 -29.45 -26.14 -40.08
C LEU A 505 -29.75 -25.14 -41.20
N GLU A 506 -29.44 -23.86 -41.02
CA GLU A 506 -29.56 -22.81 -42.04
C GLU A 506 -28.67 -23.13 -43.25
N ALA A 507 -27.42 -23.52 -43.00
CA ALA A 507 -26.47 -23.91 -44.04
C ALA A 507 -26.96 -25.12 -44.86
N VAL A 508 -27.73 -26.02 -44.22
CA VAL A 508 -28.25 -27.25 -44.86
C VAL A 508 -29.54 -26.99 -45.66
N PHE A 509 -30.49 -26.23 -45.12
CA PHE A 509 -31.85 -26.13 -45.66
C PHE A 509 -32.15 -24.89 -46.52
N VAL A 510 -31.33 -23.83 -46.47
CA VAL A 510 -31.64 -22.58 -47.21
C VAL A 510 -31.17 -22.58 -48.67
N GLY A 511 -30.17 -23.38 -49.04
CA GLY A 511 -29.57 -23.33 -50.39
C GLY A 511 -29.20 -24.66 -51.04
N GLY A 512 -29.50 -25.81 -50.42
CA GLY A 512 -28.99 -27.12 -50.85
C GLY A 512 -30.01 -28.04 -51.54
N ASP A 513 -29.51 -28.98 -52.34
CA ASP A 513 -30.32 -30.08 -52.90
C ASP A 513 -30.99 -30.94 -51.82
N ILE A 514 -30.42 -30.95 -50.61
CA ILE A 514 -30.97 -31.64 -49.43
C ILE A 514 -32.36 -31.10 -49.07
N ALA A 515 -32.61 -29.80 -49.22
CA ALA A 515 -33.92 -29.20 -48.95
C ALA A 515 -35.01 -29.73 -49.92
N ARG A 516 -34.62 -30.08 -51.15
CA ARG A 516 -35.53 -30.72 -52.12
C ARG A 516 -35.81 -32.18 -51.76
N GLN A 517 -34.84 -32.88 -51.19
CA GLN A 517 -35.00 -34.28 -50.76
C GLN A 517 -35.78 -34.42 -49.45
N LEU A 518 -35.72 -33.43 -48.56
CA LEU A 518 -36.45 -33.37 -47.29
C LEU A 518 -37.41 -32.17 -47.22
N PRO A 519 -38.50 -32.14 -48.04
CA PRO A 519 -39.36 -30.97 -48.17
C PRO A 519 -40.21 -30.68 -46.92
N ARG A 520 -40.53 -31.71 -46.12
CA ARG A 520 -41.31 -31.53 -44.87
C ARG A 520 -40.46 -30.81 -43.82
N GLU A 521 -39.22 -31.24 -43.66
CA GLU A 521 -38.22 -30.65 -42.76
C GLU A 521 -37.82 -29.25 -43.23
N ALA A 522 -37.62 -29.03 -44.53
CA ALA A 522 -37.35 -27.70 -45.08
C ALA A 522 -38.49 -26.70 -44.79
N LYS A 523 -39.75 -27.14 -44.93
CA LYS A 523 -40.92 -26.31 -44.57
C LYS A 523 -40.98 -26.02 -43.07
N ARG A 524 -40.63 -27.00 -42.22
CA ARG A 524 -40.55 -26.83 -40.77
C ARG A 524 -39.45 -25.83 -40.39
N PHE A 525 -38.25 -25.98 -40.95
CA PHE A 525 -37.15 -25.06 -40.75
C PHE A 525 -37.53 -23.63 -41.18
N SER A 526 -38.20 -23.44 -42.32
CA SER A 526 -38.67 -22.11 -42.75
C SER A 526 -39.64 -21.45 -41.75
N SER A 527 -40.48 -22.24 -41.06
CA SER A 527 -41.34 -21.74 -39.99
C SER A 527 -40.54 -21.29 -38.76
N VAL A 528 -39.51 -22.07 -38.39
CA VAL A 528 -38.60 -21.71 -37.30
C VAL A 528 -37.77 -20.49 -37.65
N ASP A 529 -37.24 -20.40 -38.88
CA ASP A 529 -36.47 -19.25 -39.39
C ASP A 529 -37.26 -17.94 -39.28
N LYS A 530 -38.54 -17.94 -39.65
CA LYS A 530 -39.43 -16.78 -39.44
C LYS A 530 -39.65 -16.45 -37.97
N SER A 531 -39.70 -17.46 -37.10
CA SER A 531 -39.88 -17.26 -35.66
C SER A 531 -38.60 -16.71 -35.03
N TRP A 532 -37.44 -17.21 -35.45
CA TRP A 532 -36.12 -16.71 -35.08
C TRP A 532 -35.93 -15.24 -35.46
N GLN A 533 -36.30 -14.85 -36.68
CA GLN A 533 -36.25 -13.44 -37.09
C GLN A 533 -37.10 -12.53 -36.19
N ARG A 534 -38.29 -12.98 -35.76
CA ARG A 534 -39.13 -12.22 -34.82
C ARG A 534 -38.51 -12.12 -33.43
N ILE A 535 -37.91 -13.21 -32.94
CA ILE A 535 -37.19 -13.24 -31.66
C ILE A 535 -36.04 -12.22 -31.70
N MET A 536 -35.22 -12.24 -32.75
CA MET A 536 -34.11 -11.30 -32.92
C MET A 536 -34.56 -9.85 -33.09
N GLN A 537 -35.68 -9.60 -33.79
CA GLN A 537 -36.25 -8.26 -33.91
C GLN A 537 -36.68 -7.70 -32.55
N ARG A 538 -37.36 -8.51 -31.72
CA ARG A 538 -37.74 -8.11 -30.35
C ARG A 538 -36.52 -7.83 -29.48
N ALA A 539 -35.47 -8.63 -29.62
CA ALA A 539 -34.20 -8.42 -28.92
C ALA A 539 -33.55 -7.06 -29.27
N HIS A 540 -33.71 -6.60 -30.51
CA HIS A 540 -33.25 -5.28 -30.93
C HIS A 540 -34.12 -4.14 -30.37
N GLU A 541 -35.42 -4.36 -30.23
CA GLU A 541 -36.34 -3.37 -29.64
C GLU A 541 -36.10 -3.20 -28.13
N THR A 542 -35.73 -4.28 -27.43
CA THR A 542 -35.39 -4.27 -26.00
C THR A 542 -33.98 -4.80 -25.79
N THR A 543 -32.99 -3.91 -25.82
CA THR A 543 -31.56 -4.30 -25.72
C THR A 543 -31.13 -4.69 -24.31
N ASN A 544 -31.80 -4.19 -23.25
CA ASN A 544 -31.45 -4.53 -21.87
C ASN A 544 -31.65 -6.03 -21.59
N VAL A 545 -30.61 -6.68 -21.06
CA VAL A 545 -30.53 -8.13 -20.91
C VAL A 545 -31.70 -8.70 -20.09
N ILE A 546 -31.92 -8.18 -18.88
CA ILE A 546 -32.96 -8.69 -17.98
C ILE A 546 -34.36 -8.37 -18.54
N ASN A 547 -34.56 -7.15 -19.05
CA ASN A 547 -35.88 -6.75 -19.55
C ASN A 547 -36.27 -7.51 -20.83
N CYS A 548 -35.31 -7.85 -21.69
CA CYS A 548 -35.55 -8.67 -22.86
C CYS A 548 -35.98 -10.09 -22.47
N CYS A 549 -35.31 -10.71 -21.50
CA CYS A 549 -35.61 -12.06 -21.05
C CYS A 549 -36.90 -12.16 -20.22
N MET A 550 -37.20 -11.14 -19.40
CA MET A 550 -38.33 -11.12 -18.46
C MET A 550 -39.54 -10.31 -18.95
N GLY A 551 -39.45 -9.66 -20.11
CA GLY A 551 -40.48 -8.75 -20.61
C GLY A 551 -41.71 -9.45 -21.19
N ASP A 552 -41.54 -10.65 -21.76
CA ASP A 552 -42.61 -11.44 -22.35
C ASP A 552 -42.34 -12.94 -22.07
N ASP A 553 -43.17 -13.56 -21.24
CA ASP A 553 -43.10 -15.00 -20.92
C ASP A 553 -43.18 -15.90 -22.19
N LEU A 554 -43.66 -15.33 -23.30
CA LEU A 554 -43.69 -15.98 -24.61
C LEU A 554 -42.29 -16.27 -25.17
N LEU A 555 -41.25 -15.50 -24.81
CA LEU A 555 -39.91 -15.71 -25.36
C LEU A 555 -39.36 -17.08 -24.98
N GLY A 556 -39.44 -17.47 -23.70
CA GLY A 556 -39.03 -18.79 -23.23
C GLY A 556 -39.77 -19.91 -23.96
N GLN A 557 -41.10 -19.81 -24.06
CA GLN A 557 -41.92 -20.81 -24.75
C GLN A 557 -41.60 -20.90 -26.25
N LEU A 558 -41.35 -19.77 -26.92
CA LEU A 558 -40.97 -19.73 -28.32
C LEU A 558 -39.58 -20.32 -28.55
N LEU A 559 -38.62 -20.04 -27.68
CA LEU A 559 -37.28 -20.62 -27.74
C LEU A 559 -37.34 -22.15 -27.57
N THR A 560 -38.07 -22.64 -26.56
CA THR A 560 -38.26 -24.08 -26.36
C THR A 560 -38.95 -24.73 -27.56
N HIS A 561 -40.03 -24.13 -28.07
CA HIS A 561 -40.71 -24.63 -29.25
C HIS A 561 -39.79 -24.67 -30.48
N CYS A 562 -39.04 -23.60 -30.73
CA CYS A 562 -38.09 -23.56 -31.84
C CYS A 562 -37.01 -24.64 -31.69
N MET A 563 -36.50 -24.86 -30.46
CA MET A 563 -35.53 -25.90 -30.16
C MET A 563 -36.06 -27.28 -30.53
N GLU A 564 -37.24 -27.65 -30.03
CA GLU A 564 -37.87 -28.94 -30.35
C GLU A 564 -38.07 -29.13 -31.85
N GLN A 565 -38.47 -28.07 -32.57
CA GLN A 565 -38.63 -28.14 -34.02
C GLN A 565 -37.28 -28.36 -34.73
N LEU A 566 -36.21 -27.70 -34.30
CA LEU A 566 -34.88 -27.87 -34.87
C LEU A 566 -34.28 -29.24 -34.55
N GLU A 567 -34.46 -29.76 -33.33
CA GLU A 567 -34.03 -31.11 -32.95
C GLU A 567 -34.71 -32.19 -33.80
N MET A 568 -36.01 -32.02 -34.09
CA MET A 568 -36.69 -32.91 -35.02
C MET A 568 -36.11 -32.84 -36.44
N CYS A 569 -35.77 -31.65 -36.93
CA CYS A 569 -35.08 -31.49 -38.22
C CYS A 569 -33.70 -32.15 -38.20
N GLN A 570 -32.93 -31.99 -37.13
CA GLN A 570 -31.62 -32.62 -36.95
C GLN A 570 -31.74 -34.14 -36.94
N LYS A 571 -32.69 -34.71 -36.20
CA LYS A 571 -32.92 -36.17 -36.15
C LYS A 571 -33.30 -36.73 -37.52
N SER A 572 -34.18 -36.06 -38.26
CA SER A 572 -34.50 -36.43 -39.64
C SER A 572 -33.29 -36.34 -40.57
N LEU A 573 -32.43 -35.33 -40.39
CA LEU A 573 -31.20 -35.17 -41.15
C LEU A 573 -30.20 -36.29 -40.87
N THR A 574 -29.97 -36.65 -39.61
CA THR A 574 -29.12 -37.78 -39.23
C THR A 574 -29.62 -39.08 -39.85
N GLY A 575 -30.92 -39.37 -39.75
CA GLY A 575 -31.50 -40.56 -40.38
C GLY A 575 -31.41 -40.55 -41.91
N TYR A 576 -31.42 -39.37 -42.54
CA TYR A 576 -31.17 -39.23 -43.97
C TYR A 576 -29.69 -39.51 -44.32
N LEU A 577 -28.74 -38.99 -43.54
CA LEU A 577 -27.31 -39.24 -43.73
C LEU A 577 -26.97 -40.73 -43.56
N GLU A 578 -27.54 -41.40 -42.57
CA GLU A 578 -27.38 -42.85 -42.36
C GLU A 578 -27.86 -43.66 -43.56
N LYS A 579 -29.03 -43.32 -44.13
CA LYS A 579 -29.52 -43.97 -45.36
C LYS A 579 -28.56 -43.79 -46.53
N LYS A 580 -27.97 -42.59 -46.69
CA LYS A 580 -26.96 -42.33 -47.72
C LYS A 580 -25.67 -43.11 -47.48
N ARG A 581 -25.23 -43.25 -46.22
CA ARG A 581 -24.07 -44.08 -45.83
C ARG A 581 -24.28 -45.56 -46.15
N LEU A 582 -25.50 -46.08 -45.98
CA LEU A 582 -25.82 -47.48 -46.32
C LEU A 582 -25.76 -47.76 -47.83
N LEU A 583 -26.12 -46.77 -48.66
CA LEU A 583 -26.05 -46.90 -50.13
C LEU A 583 -24.60 -46.87 -50.64
N PHE A 584 -23.73 -46.12 -49.99
CA PHE A 584 -22.30 -46.07 -50.30
C PHE A 584 -21.46 -46.10 -49.02
N PRO A 585 -21.01 -47.30 -48.58
CA PRO A 585 -20.37 -47.49 -47.28
C PRO A 585 -19.10 -46.66 -47.01
N ARG A 586 -18.41 -46.17 -48.05
CA ARG A 586 -17.24 -45.30 -47.86
C ARG A 586 -17.59 -43.97 -47.16
N PHE A 587 -18.86 -43.53 -47.20
CA PHE A 587 -19.31 -42.35 -46.44
C PHE A 587 -19.31 -42.55 -44.91
N PHE A 588 -19.12 -43.76 -44.38
CA PHE A 588 -18.89 -43.95 -42.94
C PHE A 588 -17.54 -43.39 -42.47
N PHE A 589 -16.58 -43.21 -43.38
CA PHE A 589 -15.26 -42.63 -43.07
C PHE A 589 -15.23 -41.10 -43.19
N VAL A 590 -16.36 -40.48 -43.53
CA VAL A 590 -16.50 -39.04 -43.72
C VAL A 590 -17.36 -38.44 -42.61
N SER A 591 -16.93 -37.30 -42.07
CA SER A 591 -17.67 -36.55 -41.03
C SER A 591 -19.00 -36.01 -41.56
N ASP A 592 -19.98 -35.81 -40.68
CA ASP A 592 -21.31 -35.32 -41.07
C ASP A 592 -21.27 -33.99 -41.84
N PRO A 593 -20.47 -32.96 -41.47
CA PRO A 593 -20.39 -31.71 -42.23
C PRO A 593 -19.84 -31.91 -43.65
N THR A 594 -18.76 -32.68 -43.80
CA THR A 594 -18.17 -32.95 -45.13
C THR A 594 -19.12 -33.79 -45.98
N LEU A 595 -19.84 -34.73 -45.38
CA LEU A 595 -20.87 -35.50 -46.08
C LEU A 595 -22.03 -34.61 -46.54
N LEU A 596 -22.42 -33.62 -45.73
CA LEU A 596 -23.44 -32.63 -46.11
C LEU A 596 -22.96 -31.71 -47.24
N GLU A 597 -21.69 -31.31 -47.28
CA GLU A 597 -21.11 -30.55 -48.40
C GLU A 597 -21.16 -31.35 -49.70
N ILE A 598 -20.76 -32.63 -49.65
CA ILE A 598 -20.83 -33.55 -50.80
C ILE A 598 -22.27 -33.71 -51.29
N LEU A 599 -23.22 -33.96 -50.39
CA LEU A 599 -24.63 -34.16 -50.74
C LEU A 599 -25.34 -32.86 -51.14
N GLY A 600 -24.94 -31.73 -50.58
CA GLY A 600 -25.53 -30.41 -50.82
C GLY A 600 -25.25 -29.87 -52.22
N GLN A 601 -24.17 -30.34 -52.85
CA GLN A 601 -23.75 -29.96 -54.20
C GLN A 601 -23.94 -31.08 -55.23
N SER A 602 -24.87 -32.01 -54.99
CA SER A 602 -25.12 -33.17 -55.87
C SER A 602 -25.42 -32.81 -57.33
N SER A 603 -25.90 -31.59 -57.59
CA SER A 603 -26.18 -31.07 -58.93
C SER A 603 -24.94 -30.73 -59.77
N ASN A 604 -23.75 -30.58 -59.17
CA ASN A 604 -22.51 -30.29 -59.92
C ASN A 604 -21.43 -31.36 -59.62
N PRO A 605 -21.28 -32.38 -60.48
CA PRO A 605 -20.30 -33.46 -60.29
C PRO A 605 -18.84 -33.01 -60.17
N GLN A 606 -18.48 -31.80 -60.64
CA GLN A 606 -17.09 -31.34 -60.59
C GLN A 606 -16.65 -30.89 -59.20
N THR A 607 -17.57 -30.42 -58.35
CA THR A 607 -17.21 -29.91 -57.02
C THR A 607 -16.76 -31.00 -56.07
N ILE A 608 -17.13 -32.26 -56.34
CA ILE A 608 -16.71 -33.41 -55.54
C ILE A 608 -15.19 -33.65 -55.55
N GLN A 609 -14.46 -33.11 -56.54
CA GLN A 609 -13.03 -33.37 -56.67
C GLN A 609 -12.23 -32.99 -55.43
N ALA A 610 -12.66 -31.94 -54.70
CA ALA A 610 -12.05 -31.55 -53.43
C ALA A 610 -12.20 -32.62 -52.32
N HIS A 611 -13.22 -33.46 -52.43
CA HIS A 611 -13.58 -34.46 -51.43
C HIS A 611 -13.26 -35.89 -51.86
N LEU A 612 -12.78 -36.14 -53.09
CA LEU A 612 -12.50 -37.51 -53.57
C LEU A 612 -11.46 -38.24 -52.70
N LEU A 613 -10.42 -37.55 -52.22
CA LEU A 613 -9.43 -38.13 -51.29
C LEU A 613 -10.02 -38.49 -49.91
N SER A 614 -11.16 -37.90 -49.52
CA SER A 614 -11.84 -38.28 -48.28
C SER A 614 -12.65 -39.56 -48.41
N VAL A 615 -12.94 -39.98 -49.64
CA VAL A 615 -13.78 -41.13 -49.97
C VAL A 615 -12.96 -42.28 -50.57
N PHE A 616 -11.88 -41.95 -51.27
CA PHE A 616 -10.97 -42.87 -51.94
C PHE A 616 -9.55 -42.69 -51.44
N ASP A 617 -8.82 -43.79 -51.26
CA ASP A 617 -7.48 -43.76 -50.68
C ASP A 617 -6.51 -42.92 -51.51
N ASN A 618 -6.52 -43.10 -52.84
CA ASN A 618 -5.60 -42.38 -53.73
C ASN A 618 -6.21 -41.96 -55.07
N ILE A 619 -7.53 -41.73 -55.14
CA ILE A 619 -8.13 -41.04 -56.30
C ILE A 619 -8.26 -39.57 -55.94
N LYS A 620 -7.36 -38.73 -56.47
CA LYS A 620 -7.32 -37.31 -56.15
C LYS A 620 -8.27 -36.51 -57.04
N THR A 621 -8.23 -36.76 -58.34
CA THR A 621 -9.00 -36.04 -59.34
C THR A 621 -9.48 -36.99 -60.43
N VAL A 622 -10.53 -36.63 -61.14
CA VAL A 622 -11.07 -37.41 -62.26
C VAL A 622 -11.14 -36.55 -63.52
N LYS A 623 -10.87 -37.16 -64.68
CA LYS A 623 -10.96 -36.50 -65.98
C LYS A 623 -12.40 -36.54 -66.48
N PHE A 624 -13.03 -35.38 -66.58
CA PHE A 624 -14.34 -35.26 -67.25
C PHE A 624 -14.16 -35.08 -68.76
N HIS A 625 -15.12 -35.56 -69.55
CA HIS A 625 -15.11 -35.41 -71.00
C HIS A 625 -15.43 -33.95 -71.41
N GLU A 626 -14.63 -33.38 -72.32
CA GLU A 626 -14.75 -31.97 -72.75
C GLU A 626 -16.10 -31.60 -73.41
N LYS A 627 -16.77 -32.55 -74.07
CA LYS A 627 -18.05 -32.34 -74.77
C LYS A 627 -19.26 -32.83 -73.97
N GLN A 628 -19.07 -33.83 -73.11
CA GLN A 628 -20.09 -34.37 -72.22
C GLN A 628 -19.58 -34.26 -70.79
N GLN A 629 -19.87 -33.13 -70.14
CA GLN A 629 -19.31 -32.79 -68.83
C GLN A 629 -19.74 -33.77 -67.71
N ASP A 630 -20.71 -34.64 -67.97
CA ASP A 630 -21.22 -35.67 -67.05
C ASP A 630 -20.56 -37.05 -67.22
N SER A 631 -19.47 -37.17 -67.99
CA SER A 631 -18.79 -38.45 -68.22
C SER A 631 -17.35 -38.42 -67.72
N ILE A 632 -17.00 -39.33 -66.80
CA ILE A 632 -15.65 -39.54 -66.28
C ILE A 632 -14.91 -40.55 -67.17
N LEU A 633 -13.70 -40.17 -67.62
CA LEU A 633 -12.87 -40.94 -68.54
C LEU A 633 -11.65 -41.59 -67.87
N ALA A 634 -11.09 -40.95 -66.86
CA ALA A 634 -9.87 -41.41 -66.19
C ALA A 634 -9.82 -40.95 -64.73
N CYS A 635 -9.11 -41.71 -63.90
CA CYS A 635 -8.79 -41.36 -62.53
C CYS A 635 -7.32 -40.95 -62.42
N TYR A 636 -7.04 -39.90 -61.65
CA TYR A 636 -5.70 -39.42 -61.37
C TYR A 636 -5.35 -39.68 -59.91
N SER A 637 -4.15 -40.23 -59.68
CA SER A 637 -3.62 -40.41 -58.33
C SER A 637 -3.05 -39.11 -57.75
N ARG A 638 -2.71 -39.12 -56.46
CA ARG A 638 -2.02 -38.00 -55.83
C ARG A 638 -0.63 -37.73 -56.44
N GLU A 639 0.02 -38.79 -56.88
CA GLU A 639 1.35 -38.81 -57.52
C GLU A 639 1.28 -38.47 -59.01
N GLY A 640 0.07 -38.33 -59.58
CA GLY A 640 -0.14 -37.99 -60.98
C GLY A 640 -0.21 -39.21 -61.91
N GLU A 641 -0.29 -40.43 -61.38
CA GLU A 641 -0.53 -41.62 -62.19
C GLU A 641 -1.95 -41.59 -62.76
N ILE A 642 -2.09 -42.10 -64.00
CA ILE A 642 -3.35 -42.06 -64.74
C ILE A 642 -3.87 -43.49 -64.88
N LEU A 643 -5.10 -43.72 -64.45
CA LEU A 643 -5.87 -44.92 -64.74
C LEU A 643 -6.98 -44.55 -65.72
N GLU A 644 -6.81 -44.93 -66.98
CA GLU A 644 -7.87 -44.80 -68.00
C GLU A 644 -8.96 -45.83 -67.72
N LEU A 645 -10.21 -45.37 -67.73
CA LEU A 645 -11.36 -46.26 -67.49
C LEU A 645 -11.75 -46.95 -68.80
N GLU A 646 -11.93 -48.27 -68.73
CA GLU A 646 -12.34 -49.09 -69.88
C GLU A 646 -13.70 -48.62 -70.45
N ARG A 647 -14.59 -48.20 -69.55
CA ARG A 647 -15.89 -47.63 -69.89
C ARG A 647 -16.07 -46.27 -69.21
N PRO A 648 -16.41 -45.21 -69.96
CA PRO A 648 -16.73 -43.91 -69.38
C PRO A 648 -17.88 -44.02 -68.37
N VAL A 649 -17.66 -43.50 -67.15
CA VAL A 649 -18.66 -43.52 -66.08
C VAL A 649 -19.50 -42.25 -66.15
N LYS A 650 -20.81 -42.41 -66.34
CA LYS A 650 -21.74 -41.29 -66.35
C LYS A 650 -22.12 -40.86 -64.93
N THR A 651 -22.00 -39.57 -64.62
CA THR A 651 -22.43 -38.95 -63.37
C THR A 651 -23.91 -38.56 -63.41
N GLU A 652 -24.76 -39.54 -63.71
CA GLU A 652 -26.21 -39.37 -63.78
C GLU A 652 -26.87 -39.88 -62.48
N GLY A 653 -27.84 -39.12 -61.94
CA GLY A 653 -28.59 -39.49 -60.74
C GLY A 653 -27.90 -39.13 -59.42
N HIS A 654 -28.22 -39.86 -58.35
CA HIS A 654 -27.71 -39.57 -57.02
C HIS A 654 -26.21 -39.89 -56.88
N ILE A 655 -25.50 -39.06 -56.09
CA ILE A 655 -24.04 -39.11 -55.92
C ILE A 655 -23.52 -40.48 -55.46
N GLU A 656 -24.22 -41.11 -54.51
CA GLU A 656 -23.87 -42.44 -54.01
C GLU A 656 -23.90 -43.54 -55.09
N VAL A 657 -24.77 -43.40 -56.10
CA VAL A 657 -24.97 -44.42 -57.13
C VAL A 657 -23.80 -44.37 -58.11
N TRP A 658 -23.54 -43.20 -58.70
CA TRP A 658 -22.46 -43.11 -59.68
C TRP A 658 -21.07 -43.21 -59.04
N LEU A 659 -20.89 -42.85 -57.76
CA LEU A 659 -19.64 -43.13 -57.03
C LEU A 659 -19.38 -44.63 -56.85
N THR A 660 -20.44 -45.40 -56.62
CA THR A 660 -20.35 -46.87 -56.55
C THR A 660 -20.00 -47.45 -57.93
N VAL A 661 -20.54 -46.89 -59.01
CA VAL A 661 -20.19 -47.28 -60.39
C VAL A 661 -18.73 -46.93 -60.67
N LEU A 662 -18.28 -45.71 -60.34
CA LEU A 662 -16.90 -45.27 -60.50
C LEU A 662 -15.92 -46.20 -59.77
N LEU A 663 -16.24 -46.61 -58.54
CA LEU A 663 -15.42 -47.55 -57.78
C LEU A 663 -15.29 -48.90 -58.49
N LYS A 664 -16.41 -49.47 -58.96
CA LYS A 664 -16.42 -50.77 -59.66
C LYS A 664 -15.69 -50.71 -60.99
N GLU A 665 -15.89 -49.65 -61.77
CA GLU A 665 -15.23 -49.48 -63.06
C GLU A 665 -13.73 -49.20 -62.89
N ALA A 666 -13.31 -48.46 -61.86
CA ALA A 666 -11.89 -48.29 -61.54
C ALA A 666 -11.23 -49.63 -61.16
N GLN A 667 -11.90 -50.48 -60.37
CA GLN A 667 -11.42 -51.83 -60.05
C GLN A 667 -11.32 -52.72 -61.29
N HIS A 668 -12.34 -52.70 -62.14
CA HIS A 668 -12.36 -53.47 -63.38
C HIS A 668 -11.26 -53.01 -64.34
N SER A 669 -11.12 -51.70 -64.55
CA SER A 669 -10.09 -51.13 -65.43
C SER A 669 -8.69 -51.46 -64.92
N LEU A 670 -8.45 -51.37 -63.61
CA LEU A 670 -7.17 -51.78 -63.03
C LEU A 670 -6.90 -53.29 -63.24
N HIS A 671 -7.92 -54.13 -63.12
CA HIS A 671 -7.80 -55.57 -63.38
C HIS A 671 -7.41 -55.85 -64.84
N GLU A 672 -8.03 -55.16 -65.79
CA GLU A 672 -7.68 -55.27 -67.21
C GLU A 672 -6.25 -54.77 -67.48
N VAL A 673 -5.84 -53.66 -66.87
CA VAL A 673 -4.44 -53.17 -66.95
C VAL A 673 -3.46 -54.23 -66.44
N ILE A 674 -3.76 -54.90 -65.32
CA ILE A 674 -2.92 -56.01 -64.80
C ILE A 674 -2.90 -57.20 -65.77
N HIS A 675 -4.04 -57.55 -66.37
CA HIS A 675 -4.14 -58.63 -67.34
C HIS A 675 -3.32 -58.34 -68.62
N ILE A 676 -3.41 -57.12 -69.16
CA ILE A 676 -2.62 -56.67 -70.31
C ILE A 676 -1.13 -56.65 -69.94
N ALA A 677 -0.78 -56.16 -68.75
CA ALA A 677 0.59 -56.18 -68.25
C ALA A 677 1.16 -57.61 -68.16
N TYR A 678 0.40 -58.57 -67.62
CA TYR A 678 0.78 -59.98 -67.60
C TYR A 678 0.99 -60.54 -69.01
N SER A 679 0.07 -60.26 -69.94
CA SER A 679 0.20 -60.71 -71.33
C SER A 679 1.46 -60.15 -72.02
N THR A 680 1.84 -58.91 -71.69
CA THR A 680 3.05 -58.24 -72.21
C THR A 680 4.31 -58.93 -71.69
N ILE A 681 4.34 -59.32 -70.42
CA ILE A 681 5.47 -60.05 -69.80
C ILE A 681 5.68 -61.44 -70.43
N MET A 682 4.63 -62.07 -70.96
CA MET A 682 4.71 -63.39 -71.59
C MET A 682 5.15 -63.36 -73.06
N ARG A 683 5.29 -62.18 -73.68
CA ARG A 683 5.77 -62.05 -75.06
C ARG A 683 7.28 -62.32 -75.15
N GLU A 684 7.73 -62.84 -76.29
CA GLU A 684 9.15 -63.14 -76.53
C GLU A 684 10.02 -61.87 -76.62
N GLU A 685 9.45 -60.75 -77.08
CA GLU A 685 10.11 -59.44 -77.23
C GLU A 685 9.91 -58.53 -76.00
N PHE A 686 10.07 -59.07 -74.79
CA PHE A 686 9.84 -58.31 -73.56
C PHE A 686 11.04 -57.40 -73.20
N GLU A 687 10.79 -56.08 -73.11
CA GLU A 687 11.74 -55.10 -72.59
C GLU A 687 11.30 -54.56 -71.22
N LEU A 688 12.11 -54.81 -70.18
CA LEU A 688 11.79 -54.48 -68.79
C LEU A 688 11.60 -52.97 -68.56
N LEU A 689 12.47 -52.14 -69.15
CA LEU A 689 12.44 -50.69 -68.91
C LEU A 689 11.21 -50.03 -69.52
N ASP A 690 10.87 -50.41 -70.76
CA ASP A 690 9.67 -49.92 -71.45
C ASP A 690 8.37 -50.33 -70.73
N PHE A 691 8.33 -51.56 -70.21
CA PHE A 691 7.25 -52.02 -69.35
C PHE A 691 7.12 -51.17 -68.07
N LEU A 692 8.23 -50.92 -67.38
CA LEU A 692 8.21 -50.14 -66.14
C LEU A 692 7.91 -48.66 -66.36
N THR A 693 8.16 -48.09 -67.54
CA THR A 693 7.76 -46.71 -67.87
C THR A 693 6.29 -46.61 -68.26
N THR A 694 5.75 -47.63 -68.93
CA THR A 694 4.38 -47.62 -69.46
C THR A 694 3.32 -47.85 -68.38
N TYR A 695 3.56 -48.75 -67.43
CA TYR A 695 2.57 -49.13 -66.44
C TYR A 695 2.73 -48.38 -65.09
N PRO A 696 1.63 -48.16 -64.34
CA PRO A 696 1.67 -47.58 -62.99
C PRO A 696 2.60 -48.34 -62.03
N ALA A 697 3.10 -47.68 -60.99
CA ALA A 697 4.09 -48.23 -60.08
C ALA A 697 3.68 -49.58 -59.45
N GLN A 698 2.43 -49.70 -58.98
CA GLN A 698 1.93 -50.95 -58.39
C GLN A 698 1.87 -52.10 -59.42
N VAL A 699 1.46 -51.82 -60.65
CA VAL A 699 1.45 -52.81 -61.74
C VAL A 699 2.88 -53.19 -62.14
N GLY A 700 3.82 -52.25 -62.09
CA GLY A 700 5.25 -52.50 -62.26
C GLY A 700 5.81 -53.47 -61.22
N ILE A 701 5.46 -53.28 -59.93
CA ILE A 701 5.86 -54.19 -58.84
C ILE A 701 5.29 -55.59 -59.07
N LEU A 702 3.99 -55.69 -59.38
CA LEU A 702 3.33 -56.96 -59.71
C LEU A 702 4.01 -57.63 -60.91
N GLY A 703 4.41 -56.85 -61.93
CA GLY A 703 5.13 -57.35 -63.09
C GLY A 703 6.46 -58.00 -62.73
N ILE A 704 7.28 -57.36 -61.87
CA ILE A 704 8.52 -57.96 -61.37
C ILE A 704 8.23 -59.23 -60.58
N GLN A 705 7.20 -59.23 -59.74
CA GLN A 705 6.77 -60.42 -58.99
C GLN A 705 6.35 -61.56 -59.92
N PHE A 706 5.64 -61.27 -61.01
CA PHE A 706 5.27 -62.27 -62.02
C PHE A 706 6.49 -62.85 -62.72
N ILE A 707 7.44 -62.00 -63.13
CA ILE A 707 8.69 -62.45 -63.78
C ILE A 707 9.48 -63.33 -62.83
N TRP A 708 9.72 -62.85 -61.60
CA TRP A 708 10.46 -63.61 -60.59
C TRP A 708 9.80 -64.96 -60.32
N THR A 709 8.49 -64.98 -60.08
CA THR A 709 7.76 -66.22 -59.76
C THR A 709 7.79 -67.19 -60.93
N ARG A 710 7.54 -66.73 -62.16
CA ARG A 710 7.59 -67.55 -63.36
C ARG A 710 8.98 -68.15 -63.57
N ASP A 711 10.00 -67.31 -63.58
CA ASP A 711 11.37 -67.70 -63.93
C ASP A 711 11.99 -68.57 -62.82
N ALA A 712 11.75 -68.25 -61.55
CA ALA A 712 12.16 -69.08 -60.42
C ALA A 712 11.47 -70.45 -60.44
N THR A 713 10.15 -70.50 -60.70
CA THR A 713 9.41 -71.77 -60.80
C THR A 713 9.90 -72.62 -61.98
N ASN A 714 10.18 -72.00 -63.13
CA ASN A 714 10.72 -72.69 -64.30
C ASN A 714 12.12 -73.23 -64.03
N ALA A 715 12.98 -72.44 -63.37
CA ALA A 715 14.30 -72.87 -62.97
C ALA A 715 14.24 -74.07 -62.01
N LEU A 716 13.36 -74.04 -60.99
CA LEU A 716 13.18 -75.13 -60.05
C LEU A 716 12.67 -76.42 -60.71
N LYS A 717 11.70 -76.33 -61.63
CA LYS A 717 11.19 -77.49 -62.39
C LYS A 717 12.26 -78.15 -63.24
N ASN A 718 13.10 -77.33 -63.89
CA ASN A 718 14.12 -77.79 -64.83
C ASN A 718 15.49 -78.06 -64.18
N ALA A 719 15.67 -77.71 -62.90
CA ALA A 719 16.93 -77.88 -62.16
C ALA A 719 17.44 -79.33 -62.12
N ARG A 720 16.53 -80.31 -62.25
CA ARG A 720 16.90 -81.74 -62.35
C ARG A 720 17.56 -82.10 -63.69
N GLN A 721 17.14 -81.44 -64.77
CA GLN A 721 17.62 -81.72 -66.13
C GLN A 721 18.83 -80.87 -66.49
N ASP A 722 18.85 -79.60 -66.08
CA ASP A 722 19.97 -78.68 -66.27
C ASP A 722 20.45 -78.15 -64.91
N ARG A 723 21.61 -78.62 -64.47
CA ARG A 723 22.22 -78.21 -63.18
C ARG A 723 22.61 -76.73 -63.15
N LYS A 724 22.77 -76.06 -64.30
CA LYS A 724 23.18 -74.66 -64.38
C LYS A 724 22.01 -73.69 -64.50
N ILE A 725 20.78 -74.16 -64.72
CA ILE A 725 19.62 -73.28 -64.95
C ILE A 725 19.31 -72.39 -63.75
N MET A 726 19.51 -72.88 -62.53
CA MET A 726 19.35 -72.11 -61.29
C MET A 726 20.38 -70.96 -61.22
N GLN A 727 21.65 -71.23 -61.53
CA GLN A 727 22.71 -70.20 -61.56
C GLN A 727 22.51 -69.19 -62.69
N HIS A 728 22.05 -69.64 -63.86
CA HIS A 728 21.73 -68.77 -64.99
C HIS A 728 20.56 -67.83 -64.67
N THR A 729 19.52 -68.35 -64.01
CA THR A 729 18.35 -67.56 -63.60
C THR A 729 18.72 -66.55 -62.51
N ASP A 730 19.55 -66.93 -61.54
CA ASP A 730 20.09 -66.02 -60.52
C ASP A 730 20.91 -64.89 -61.15
N THR A 731 21.76 -65.22 -62.14
CA THR A 731 22.50 -64.22 -62.93
C THR A 731 21.55 -63.29 -63.70
N SER A 732 20.43 -63.80 -64.21
CA SER A 732 19.40 -62.99 -64.86
C SER A 732 18.71 -62.03 -63.89
N PHE A 733 18.38 -62.46 -62.67
CA PHE A 733 17.86 -61.58 -61.62
C PHE A 733 18.88 -60.52 -61.18
N VAL A 734 20.16 -60.89 -61.05
CA VAL A 734 21.23 -59.91 -60.78
C VAL A 734 21.34 -58.87 -61.91
N ARG A 735 21.21 -59.30 -63.17
CA ARG A 735 21.19 -58.40 -64.33
C ARG A 735 19.97 -57.47 -64.30
N MET A 736 18.80 -57.97 -63.93
CA MET A 736 17.59 -57.17 -63.74
C MET A 736 17.81 -56.11 -62.65
N LEU A 737 18.31 -56.52 -61.48
CA LEU A 737 18.64 -55.62 -60.36
C LEU A 737 19.64 -54.53 -60.78
N THR A 738 20.70 -54.91 -61.47
CA THR A 738 21.73 -53.98 -61.97
C THR A 738 21.14 -52.97 -62.96
N THR A 739 20.19 -53.41 -63.79
CA THR A 739 19.47 -52.56 -64.74
C THR A 739 18.61 -51.52 -64.00
N LEU A 740 17.89 -51.93 -62.94
CA LEU A 740 17.11 -51.03 -62.10
C LEU A 740 17.99 -50.02 -61.35
N ILE A 741 19.11 -50.47 -60.77
CA ILE A 741 20.08 -49.59 -60.09
C ILE A 741 20.68 -48.59 -61.09
N LYS A 742 20.94 -48.98 -62.34
CA LYS A 742 21.44 -48.06 -63.35
C LYS A 742 20.43 -46.93 -63.65
N GLN A 743 19.13 -47.19 -63.59
CA GLN A 743 18.12 -46.15 -63.78
C GLN A 743 18.14 -45.08 -62.68
N THR A 744 18.45 -45.42 -61.42
CA THR A 744 18.49 -44.44 -60.33
C THR A 744 19.63 -43.42 -60.47
N THR A 745 20.63 -43.71 -61.31
CA THR A 745 21.70 -42.76 -61.66
C THR A 745 21.30 -41.71 -62.71
N GLN A 746 20.11 -41.83 -63.30
CA GLN A 746 19.58 -40.86 -64.26
C GLN A 746 18.78 -39.73 -63.60
N ASN A 747 18.48 -38.68 -64.36
CA ASN A 747 17.64 -37.57 -63.91
C ASN A 747 16.15 -37.98 -63.90
N LEU A 748 15.71 -38.55 -62.78
CA LEU A 748 14.32 -38.98 -62.56
C LEU A 748 13.50 -37.94 -61.79
N THR A 749 12.20 -37.88 -62.06
CA THR A 749 11.25 -37.14 -61.21
C THR A 749 11.18 -37.74 -59.81
N PRO A 750 10.72 -37.00 -58.78
CA PRO A 750 10.61 -37.54 -57.43
C PRO A 750 9.77 -38.83 -57.35
N VAL A 751 8.66 -38.90 -58.09
CA VAL A 751 7.76 -40.07 -58.13
C VAL A 751 8.43 -41.26 -58.81
N GLU A 752 9.08 -41.04 -59.95
CA GLU A 752 9.83 -42.10 -60.65
C GLU A 752 10.99 -42.61 -59.80
N ARG A 753 11.70 -41.73 -59.08
CA ARG A 753 12.77 -42.13 -58.17
C ARG A 753 12.25 -43.05 -57.07
N THR A 754 11.16 -42.68 -56.39
CA THR A 754 10.51 -43.54 -55.39
C THR A 754 10.01 -44.85 -55.98
N LYS A 755 9.48 -44.85 -57.21
CA LYS A 755 9.09 -46.06 -57.94
C LYS A 755 10.27 -47.00 -58.13
N TYR A 756 11.39 -46.52 -58.69
CA TYR A 756 12.57 -47.37 -58.91
C TYR A 756 13.22 -47.84 -57.60
N GLU A 757 13.29 -47.00 -56.56
CA GLU A 757 13.74 -47.40 -55.23
C GLU A 757 12.90 -48.55 -54.67
N THR A 758 11.57 -48.44 -54.76
CA THR A 758 10.64 -49.48 -54.31
C THR A 758 10.82 -50.79 -55.09
N LEU A 759 10.94 -50.71 -56.42
CA LEU A 759 11.19 -51.87 -57.28
C LEU A 759 12.52 -52.55 -56.95
N ILE A 760 13.57 -51.77 -56.68
CA ILE A 760 14.89 -52.27 -56.27
C ILE A 760 14.79 -52.99 -54.93
N THR A 761 14.13 -52.41 -53.92
CA THR A 761 13.98 -53.04 -52.60
C THR A 761 13.26 -54.39 -52.70
N VAL A 762 12.14 -54.45 -53.42
CA VAL A 762 11.39 -55.70 -53.61
C VAL A 762 12.22 -56.72 -54.37
N HIS A 763 12.88 -56.33 -55.46
CA HIS A 763 13.64 -57.26 -56.29
C HIS A 763 14.94 -57.73 -55.61
N LEU A 764 15.59 -56.89 -54.80
CA LEU A 764 16.76 -57.26 -54.01
C LEU A 764 16.42 -58.40 -53.05
N HIS A 765 15.31 -58.26 -52.31
CA HIS A 765 14.83 -59.31 -51.41
C HIS A 765 14.50 -60.62 -52.16
N GLN A 766 13.77 -60.52 -53.27
CA GLN A 766 13.47 -61.66 -54.14
C GLN A 766 14.73 -62.37 -54.65
N LYS A 767 15.74 -61.59 -55.06
CA LYS A 767 17.02 -62.11 -55.52
C LYS A 767 17.77 -62.78 -54.37
N ASP A 768 17.82 -62.18 -53.17
CA ASP A 768 18.51 -62.79 -52.02
C ASP A 768 17.85 -64.11 -51.60
N ILE A 769 16.51 -64.19 -51.63
CA ILE A 769 15.78 -65.46 -51.43
C ILE A 769 16.19 -66.48 -52.49
N PHE A 770 16.21 -66.09 -53.77
CA PHE A 770 16.54 -67.02 -54.84
C PHE A 770 18.01 -67.46 -54.78
N THR A 771 18.94 -66.57 -54.44
CA THR A 771 20.35 -66.91 -54.21
C THR A 771 20.51 -67.91 -53.05
N ALA A 772 19.74 -67.76 -51.96
CA ALA A 772 19.70 -68.75 -50.89
C ALA A 772 19.21 -70.12 -51.41
N MET A 773 18.13 -70.15 -52.20
CA MET A 773 17.63 -71.39 -52.84
C MET A 773 18.67 -72.04 -53.76
N VAL A 774 19.45 -71.25 -54.51
CA VAL A 774 20.55 -71.74 -55.38
C VAL A 774 21.65 -72.39 -54.52
N SER A 775 21.98 -71.79 -53.37
CA SER A 775 22.99 -72.31 -52.46
C SER A 775 22.56 -73.63 -51.82
N GLU A 776 21.30 -73.76 -51.41
CA GLU A 776 20.73 -75.00 -50.87
C GLU A 776 20.64 -76.09 -51.94
N ALA A 777 20.21 -75.74 -53.16
CA ALA A 777 20.16 -76.65 -54.30
C ALA A 777 21.54 -77.19 -54.74
N ALA A 778 22.62 -76.48 -54.41
CA ALA A 778 23.99 -76.93 -54.66
C ALA A 778 24.50 -77.94 -53.61
N VAL A 779 23.89 -77.96 -52.42
CA VAL A 779 24.30 -78.83 -51.29
C VAL A 779 23.53 -80.15 -51.29
N ASP A 780 22.26 -80.17 -51.70
CA ASP A 780 21.40 -81.35 -51.67
C ASP A 780 21.23 -81.98 -53.07
N SER A 781 21.71 -83.22 -53.26
CA SER A 781 21.56 -83.95 -54.54
C SER A 781 20.13 -84.48 -54.81
N ASN A 782 19.19 -84.23 -53.90
CA ASN A 782 17.77 -84.53 -54.03
C ASN A 782 16.91 -83.25 -53.98
N VAL A 783 16.66 -82.67 -55.14
CA VAL A 783 15.88 -81.42 -55.37
C VAL A 783 14.44 -81.45 -54.79
N THR A 784 13.94 -82.60 -54.32
CA THR A 784 12.59 -82.75 -53.74
C THR A 784 12.39 -82.15 -52.35
N ASN A 785 13.46 -81.89 -51.57
CA ASN A 785 13.32 -81.36 -50.21
C ASN A 785 13.29 -79.82 -50.10
N ILE A 786 13.53 -79.10 -51.20
CA ILE A 786 13.53 -77.62 -51.23
C ILE A 786 12.08 -77.05 -51.14
N CYS A 787 11.06 -77.90 -51.34
CA CYS A 787 9.64 -77.52 -51.23
C CYS A 787 9.06 -77.73 -49.83
N LYS A 788 9.74 -77.28 -48.76
CA LYS A 788 9.09 -77.06 -47.46
C LYS A 788 8.78 -75.57 -47.29
N PRO A 789 7.51 -75.18 -47.05
CA PRO A 789 7.10 -73.79 -47.06
C PRO A 789 7.34 -73.17 -45.67
N ASP A 790 8.58 -72.81 -45.36
CA ASP A 790 8.91 -71.99 -44.19
C ASP A 790 9.56 -70.66 -44.58
N ILE A 791 9.14 -70.08 -45.72
CA ILE A 791 9.36 -68.66 -46.02
C ILE A 791 8.00 -67.98 -45.88
N SER A 792 7.72 -67.53 -44.66
CA SER A 792 6.66 -66.58 -44.40
C SER A 792 6.99 -65.31 -45.18
N ILE A 793 6.27 -65.08 -46.28
CA ILE A 793 6.22 -63.77 -46.92
C ILE A 793 5.53 -62.86 -45.92
N GLN A 794 6.31 -62.14 -45.11
CA GLN A 794 5.81 -60.99 -44.39
C GLN A 794 5.36 -59.98 -45.45
N ALA A 795 4.04 -59.90 -45.63
CA ALA A 795 3.43 -58.79 -46.32
C ALA A 795 3.86 -57.50 -45.61
N PHE A 796 4.63 -56.66 -46.30
CA PHE A 796 4.85 -55.29 -45.84
C PHE A 796 3.51 -54.55 -45.89
N PRO A 797 3.07 -53.92 -44.78
CA PRO A 797 2.02 -52.94 -44.82
C PRO A 797 2.64 -51.63 -45.31
N TYR A 798 2.33 -51.24 -46.53
CA TYR A 798 2.40 -49.84 -46.94
C TYR A 798 0.97 -49.36 -47.14
N GLY A 799 0.53 -48.44 -46.27
CA GLY A 799 -0.76 -47.75 -46.33
C GLY A 799 -1.86 -48.42 -45.53
#